data_AF-A0A8H6WBP8-F1
#
_entry.id   AF-A0A8H6WBP8-F1
#
_cell.length_a   1.000
_cell.length_b   1.000
_cell.length_c   1.000
_cell.angle_alpha   90.00
_cell.angle_beta   90.00
_cell.angle_gamma   90.00
#
_symmetry.space_group_name_H-M   'P 1'
#
loop_
_entity.id
_entity.type
_entity.pdbx_description
1 polymer ?
#
loop_
_entity_poly.entity_id
_entity_poly.type
_entity_poly.pdbx_seq_one_letter_code
_entity_poly.pdbx_strand_id
1 'polypeptide(L)'
;MSSIPQDILQANEKYALNFDIPTGPRKKPELVLVTCMDPRIQPYEQFGLTFGECAIVRNAGGSAHNALPEIIIAQHVGLRHIAIVHHTDCGMSHLTAQALKDGVKEANGAEAAQLLETIDFHEWTDVVESVQRDVNYLHRHPVLRKSTRITACWLTNGYPGPARDSAVLMQVMHVIVFLFPPFSSHVMSTTARKQQLNELLKRFAKNYAAHRPTIQRLLNLGFALYVVGSTARRLTSGQVSSKQSNKSKGKGKDKDEGKSSRAPKVAVDAHFYAQLAQVLKIVIHRKEAMLLVFHSSLLVFRTVLSLYVASLDGTIVASLVRAEHKQFFLNILRWLIVAIPATWCNSWLNYIQSKLAIAYRTRLTTEVLGQYLGSTAEGPEEKVYYKLSNLDDRIVNADQMITNDIQKFSIHLAALYSNLAKPVLDVILYNYQLSQNVGAEGLIVLTVLVQATAALLRLLTPPFGAYTAMSAQLAGSLRHAHSRLAEFSEEIAFMRGEEHEKMLIEREYASVIKHENHVLNRRWLFGCIEEGIIKWLWGSFGLILCATPVFIKIPGISKADLGGRTEGFITNRRLLMSSSDAFGRIMYSYKEIAELAGYTSRVSLLLDTMKDIRHGKFKKALVNSATTGENAEILKGRGVIIESPDIQFENVPIVTPTGDVLVKSLSFHISEPGQHLLVIGPNGCGKSSLFRILGGLWPVYGGVVRKPAASEFILIPQRPYLSLGTLRDQIIYPHSKATMDSRGITDSDLFTILSVVQMESIVDREGGWDAAKEWRDTLSGGDKQKIAWARLFYHHPKYAILDEATSLVPQDMEGKLMQHATKLGITLLTVSHRPSLWKWHSLILQYDGVGGYVFTKLDAEKRLALQEEKQALEAKLLEIPKMEARLAELKALTEEAKNYEHSWSHVVNGMWHKYPNPKCTHVVSIDVVDRTVDPQTGIIRTERILGCKQKAPGWIVKLFGGSEDAFVREISFVDPARQRADITSINLSLSQFATCLETIQYTPAPGNRTTFTQTAEIQARMTLWRTAADGLERWLVQRFEQNAQLGKLGFTDVLRALEQRQTATSIA
;
A
#
# COMPACT_ATOMS: atom_id res chain seq x y z
N MET A 1 15.60 19.13 -34.34
CA MET A 1 15.11 17.86 -34.93
C MET A 1 15.15 16.81 -33.84
N SER A 2 13.99 16.23 -33.55
CA SER A 2 13.65 15.50 -32.32
C SER A 2 14.37 14.14 -32.19
N SER A 3 14.79 13.79 -30.97
CA SER A 3 15.34 12.48 -30.55
C SER A 3 14.37 11.29 -30.72
N ILE A 4 13.10 11.58 -31.03
CA ILE A 4 11.98 10.63 -31.13
C ILE A 4 12.31 9.35 -31.95
N PRO A 5 13.04 9.38 -33.09
CA PRO A 5 13.31 8.16 -33.85
C PRO A 5 14.22 7.17 -33.12
N GLN A 6 15.22 7.64 -32.37
CA GLN A 6 16.14 6.75 -31.64
C GLN A 6 15.49 6.14 -30.40
N ASP A 7 14.67 6.92 -29.68
CA ASP A 7 13.94 6.45 -28.50
C ASP A 7 12.93 5.34 -28.86
N ILE A 8 12.28 5.44 -30.03
CA ILE A 8 11.36 4.41 -30.54
C ILE A 8 12.12 3.12 -30.89
N LEU A 9 13.30 3.23 -31.51
CA LEU A 9 14.12 2.07 -31.87
C LEU A 9 14.60 1.33 -30.62
N GLN A 10 15.07 2.06 -29.60
CA GLN A 10 15.53 1.49 -28.34
C GLN A 10 14.38 0.84 -27.53
N ALA A 11 13.22 1.49 -27.50
CA ALA A 11 12.02 0.92 -26.87
C ALA A 11 11.54 -0.35 -27.59
N ASN A 12 11.58 -0.37 -28.92
CA ASN A 12 11.24 -1.55 -29.72
C ASN A 12 12.22 -2.70 -29.47
N GLU A 13 13.53 -2.42 -29.39
CA GLU A 13 14.56 -3.42 -29.11
C GLU A 13 14.36 -4.06 -27.73
N LYS A 14 14.04 -3.24 -26.71
CA LYS A 14 13.72 -3.69 -25.36
C LYS A 14 12.41 -4.50 -25.28
N TYR A 15 11.41 -4.14 -26.08
CA TYR A 15 10.15 -4.87 -26.18
C TYR A 15 10.35 -6.22 -26.88
N ALA A 16 11.06 -6.24 -28.01
CA ALA A 16 11.35 -7.44 -28.80
C ALA A 16 12.12 -8.50 -28.00
N LEU A 17 13.05 -8.08 -27.13
CA LEU A 17 13.79 -8.98 -26.22
C LEU A 17 12.90 -9.73 -25.22
N ASN A 18 11.71 -9.21 -24.92
CA ASN A 18 10.76 -9.78 -23.95
C ASN A 18 9.44 -10.21 -24.60
N PHE A 19 9.33 -10.14 -25.93
CA PHE A 19 8.11 -10.46 -26.65
C PHE A 19 8.06 -11.96 -26.96
N ASP A 20 7.43 -12.71 -26.06
CA ASP A 20 7.19 -14.14 -26.25
C ASP A 20 5.81 -14.37 -26.87
N ILE A 21 5.75 -15.12 -27.99
CA ILE A 21 4.48 -15.51 -28.59
C ILE A 21 3.89 -16.64 -27.73
N PRO A 22 2.74 -16.46 -27.07
CA PRO A 22 2.18 -17.49 -26.20
C PRO A 22 1.88 -18.76 -27.02
N THR A 23 2.51 -19.88 -26.64
CA THR A 23 2.37 -21.20 -27.29
C THR A 23 1.14 -22.00 -26.83
N GLY A 24 0.29 -21.40 -25.98
CA GLY A 24 -0.96 -21.98 -25.51
C GLY A 24 -2.16 -21.80 -26.48
N PRO A 25 -3.30 -22.48 -26.23
CA PRO A 25 -4.49 -22.31 -27.04
C PRO A 25 -5.00 -20.87 -26.96
N ARG A 26 -4.81 -20.09 -28.04
CA ARG A 26 -5.30 -18.72 -28.13
C ARG A 26 -6.82 -18.72 -28.04
N LYS A 27 -7.37 -18.01 -27.05
CA LYS A 27 -8.77 -17.55 -27.08
C LYS A 27 -8.91 -16.72 -28.36
N LYS A 28 -9.71 -17.18 -29.33
CA LYS A 28 -9.97 -16.37 -30.53
C LYS A 28 -10.70 -15.10 -30.08
N PRO A 29 -10.20 -13.89 -30.42
CA PRO A 29 -10.95 -12.67 -30.16
C PRO A 29 -12.30 -12.75 -30.89
N GLU A 30 -13.37 -12.33 -30.22
CA GLU A 30 -14.71 -12.28 -30.82
C GLU A 30 -15.14 -10.84 -31.16
N LEU A 31 -14.34 -9.85 -30.76
CA LEU A 31 -14.66 -8.42 -30.81
C LEU A 31 -13.72 -7.62 -31.72
N VAL A 32 -14.28 -6.80 -32.60
CA VAL A 32 -13.61 -5.71 -33.32
C VAL A 32 -13.98 -4.39 -32.66
N LEU A 33 -13.01 -3.58 -32.28
CA LEU A 33 -13.20 -2.25 -31.72
C LEU A 33 -12.74 -1.19 -32.74
N VAL A 34 -13.66 -0.38 -33.22
CA VAL A 34 -13.38 0.78 -34.09
C VAL A 34 -13.40 2.04 -33.23
N THR A 35 -12.31 2.78 -33.18
CA THR A 35 -12.17 3.97 -32.34
C THR A 35 -11.30 5.05 -33.00
N CYS A 36 -11.31 6.27 -32.47
CA CYS A 36 -10.54 7.37 -33.04
C CYS A 36 -9.02 7.18 -32.91
N MET A 37 -8.26 7.71 -33.87
CA MET A 37 -6.78 7.77 -33.87
C MET A 37 -6.19 8.81 -32.91
N ASP A 38 -7.02 9.57 -32.18
CA ASP A 38 -6.58 10.57 -31.20
C ASP A 38 -5.63 9.96 -30.13
N PRO A 39 -4.42 10.49 -29.91
CA PRO A 39 -3.43 9.89 -29.02
C PRO A 39 -3.88 9.83 -27.54
N ARG A 40 -4.90 10.60 -27.14
CA ARG A 40 -5.50 10.56 -25.78
C ARG A 40 -6.38 9.32 -25.56
N ILE A 41 -6.73 8.59 -26.61
CA ILE A 41 -7.56 7.39 -26.54
C ILE A 41 -6.65 6.17 -26.31
N GLN A 42 -6.85 5.51 -25.16
CA GLN A 42 -6.14 4.31 -24.71
C GLN A 42 -7.12 3.11 -24.62
N PRO A 43 -7.33 2.35 -25.70
CA PRO A 43 -8.46 1.42 -25.80
C PRO A 43 -8.45 0.28 -24.77
N TYR A 44 -7.28 -0.28 -24.44
CA TYR A 44 -7.18 -1.38 -23.47
C TYR A 44 -7.62 -0.94 -22.06
N GLU A 45 -7.13 0.21 -21.60
CA GLU A 45 -7.47 0.75 -20.28
C GLU A 45 -8.91 1.28 -20.23
N GLN A 46 -9.35 1.99 -21.27
CA GLN A 46 -10.66 2.63 -21.31
C GLN A 46 -11.82 1.64 -21.38
N PHE A 47 -11.63 0.50 -22.05
CA PHE A 47 -12.66 -0.53 -22.21
C PHE A 47 -12.43 -1.77 -21.33
N GLY A 48 -11.38 -1.77 -20.48
CA GLY A 48 -11.06 -2.89 -19.59
C GLY A 48 -10.72 -4.17 -20.36
N LEU A 49 -10.08 -4.03 -21.53
CA LEU A 49 -9.74 -5.14 -22.42
C LEU A 49 -8.32 -5.63 -22.09
N THR A 50 -8.13 -6.94 -22.09
CA THR A 50 -6.79 -7.54 -21.96
C THR A 50 -6.19 -7.87 -23.33
N PHE A 51 -4.88 -8.03 -23.38
CA PHE A 51 -4.14 -8.25 -24.62
C PHE A 51 -4.61 -9.56 -25.31
N GLY A 52 -5.06 -9.45 -26.56
CA GLY A 52 -5.58 -10.57 -27.36
C GLY A 52 -7.10 -10.80 -27.31
N GLU A 53 -7.87 -10.01 -26.55
CA GLU A 53 -9.34 -10.16 -26.47
C GLU A 53 -10.11 -9.47 -27.61
N CYS A 54 -9.50 -8.51 -28.31
CA CYS A 54 -10.14 -7.80 -29.42
C CYS A 54 -9.14 -7.40 -30.52
N ALA A 55 -9.67 -7.13 -31.72
CA ALA A 55 -8.94 -6.44 -32.79
C ALA A 55 -9.30 -4.95 -32.75
N ILE A 56 -8.31 -4.07 -32.72
CA ILE A 56 -8.52 -2.61 -32.63
C ILE A 56 -8.23 -1.98 -33.99
N VAL A 57 -9.20 -1.24 -34.53
CA VAL A 57 -9.08 -0.44 -35.75
C VAL A 57 -9.16 1.03 -35.36
N ARG A 58 -8.16 1.83 -35.76
CA ARG A 58 -8.10 3.26 -35.44
C ARG A 58 -8.09 4.10 -36.70
N ASN A 59 -8.99 5.07 -36.79
CA ASN A 59 -9.03 6.04 -37.89
C ASN A 59 -9.53 7.42 -37.39
N ALA A 60 -9.56 8.42 -38.28
CA ALA A 60 -10.06 9.74 -37.92
C ALA A 60 -11.55 9.67 -37.51
N GLY A 61 -11.87 10.14 -36.32
CA GLY A 61 -13.24 10.16 -35.78
C GLY A 61 -13.79 8.82 -35.30
N GLY A 62 -13.11 7.68 -35.56
CA GLY A 62 -13.63 6.34 -35.24
C GLY A 62 -14.69 5.84 -36.23
N SER A 63 -14.69 6.36 -37.47
CA SER A 63 -15.70 6.11 -38.49
C SER A 63 -15.74 4.66 -38.96
N ALA A 64 -16.93 4.05 -38.93
CA ALA A 64 -17.17 2.71 -39.45
C ALA A 64 -17.09 2.63 -40.98
N HIS A 65 -17.36 3.73 -41.68
CA HIS A 65 -17.23 3.81 -43.14
C HIS A 65 -15.78 3.63 -43.58
N ASN A 66 -14.85 4.30 -42.89
CA ASN A 66 -13.42 4.22 -43.15
C ASN A 66 -12.76 2.92 -42.66
N ALA A 67 -13.44 2.15 -41.81
CA ALA A 67 -12.97 0.89 -41.26
C ALA A 67 -13.63 -0.35 -41.91
N LEU A 68 -14.47 -0.15 -42.94
CA LEU A 68 -15.25 -1.24 -43.53
C LEU A 68 -14.39 -2.42 -44.03
N PRO A 69 -13.27 -2.21 -44.75
CA PRO A 69 -12.42 -3.33 -45.19
C PRO A 69 -11.90 -4.17 -44.02
N GLU A 70 -11.43 -3.52 -42.96
CA GLU A 70 -10.91 -4.17 -41.75
C GLU A 70 -12.00 -4.94 -41.01
N ILE A 71 -13.20 -4.35 -40.91
CA ILE A 71 -14.38 -5.00 -40.32
C ILE A 71 -14.74 -6.28 -41.11
N ILE A 72 -14.72 -6.23 -42.44
CA ILE A 72 -15.01 -7.39 -43.30
C ILE A 72 -13.97 -8.50 -43.08
N ILE A 73 -12.68 -8.15 -43.07
CA ILE A 73 -11.59 -9.10 -42.82
C ILE A 73 -11.75 -9.74 -41.43
N ALA A 74 -12.04 -8.94 -40.41
CA ALA A 74 -12.23 -9.43 -39.06
C ALA A 74 -13.42 -10.41 -38.94
N GLN A 75 -14.52 -10.18 -39.66
CA GLN A 75 -15.64 -11.13 -39.73
C GLN A 75 -15.26 -12.46 -40.39
N HIS A 76 -14.36 -12.43 -41.38
CA HIS A 76 -13.85 -13.64 -42.03
C HIS A 76 -12.91 -14.44 -41.12
N VAL A 77 -12.14 -13.77 -40.26
CA VAL A 77 -11.24 -14.40 -39.27
C VAL A 77 -12.02 -14.96 -38.06
N GLY A 78 -13.27 -14.54 -37.88
CA GLY A 78 -14.23 -15.15 -36.94
C GLY A 78 -14.75 -14.23 -35.85
N LEU A 79 -14.45 -12.93 -35.90
CA LEU A 79 -14.94 -11.94 -34.94
C LEU A 79 -16.41 -11.63 -35.26
N ARG A 80 -17.31 -11.80 -34.28
CA ARG A 80 -18.77 -11.72 -34.48
C ARG A 80 -19.40 -10.47 -33.84
N HIS A 81 -18.60 -9.70 -33.12
CA HIS A 81 -19.02 -8.49 -32.43
C HIS A 81 -18.23 -7.29 -32.95
N ILE A 82 -18.92 -6.21 -33.29
CA ILE A 82 -18.34 -4.93 -33.69
C ILE A 82 -18.71 -3.89 -32.62
N ALA A 83 -17.73 -3.18 -32.08
CA ALA A 83 -17.92 -2.03 -31.21
C ALA A 83 -17.43 -0.77 -31.91
N ILE A 84 -18.30 0.24 -32.06
CA ILE A 84 -17.95 1.56 -32.59
C ILE A 84 -17.85 2.55 -31.44
N VAL A 85 -16.76 3.31 -31.38
CA VAL A 85 -16.47 4.29 -30.34
C VAL A 85 -16.06 5.63 -30.92
N HIS A 86 -16.91 6.64 -30.76
CA HIS A 86 -16.54 8.02 -31.06
C HIS A 86 -16.20 8.77 -29.75
N HIS A 87 -15.66 9.98 -29.83
CA HIS A 87 -15.44 10.80 -28.64
C HIS A 87 -15.84 12.26 -28.88
N THR A 88 -16.26 12.95 -27.83
CA THR A 88 -16.49 14.40 -27.88
C THR A 88 -15.17 15.14 -28.05
N ASP A 89 -15.26 16.37 -28.55
CA ASP A 89 -14.09 17.24 -28.75
C ASP A 89 -13.03 16.58 -29.66
N CYS A 90 -13.53 15.91 -30.69
CA CYS A 90 -12.72 15.31 -31.74
C CYS A 90 -12.35 16.38 -32.76
N GLY A 91 -11.15 16.32 -33.34
CA GLY A 91 -10.79 17.21 -34.45
C GLY A 91 -11.81 17.16 -35.60
N MET A 92 -12.41 15.98 -35.83
CA MET A 92 -13.46 15.78 -36.85
C MET A 92 -14.76 16.53 -36.56
N SER A 93 -15.01 16.99 -35.31
CA SER A 93 -16.18 17.81 -34.99
C SER A 93 -16.07 19.27 -35.35
N HIS A 94 -14.84 19.72 -35.59
CA HIS A 94 -14.51 21.12 -35.88
C HIS A 94 -13.99 21.32 -37.31
N LEU A 95 -13.86 20.23 -38.08
CA LEU A 95 -13.38 20.23 -39.47
C LEU A 95 -14.56 20.21 -40.44
N THR A 96 -14.46 21.01 -41.51
CA THR A 96 -15.35 20.91 -42.68
C THR A 96 -14.56 20.41 -43.88
N ALA A 97 -15.17 19.60 -44.75
CA ALA A 97 -14.51 19.14 -45.97
C ALA A 97 -13.99 20.31 -46.84
N GLN A 98 -14.67 21.46 -46.82
CA GLN A 98 -14.22 22.65 -47.54
C GLN A 98 -12.92 23.24 -46.95
N ALA A 99 -12.81 23.33 -45.62
CA ALA A 99 -11.60 23.84 -44.97
C ALA A 99 -10.37 22.96 -45.24
N LEU A 100 -10.55 21.63 -45.30
CA LEU A 100 -9.48 20.70 -45.68
C LEU A 100 -9.04 20.91 -47.14
N LYS A 101 -10.00 21.09 -48.05
CA LYS A 101 -9.73 21.35 -49.47
C LYS A 101 -9.00 22.66 -49.68
N ASP A 102 -9.43 23.72 -48.98
CA ASP A 102 -8.80 25.04 -49.07
C ASP A 102 -7.36 24.99 -48.54
N GLY A 103 -7.12 24.29 -47.42
CA GLY A 103 -5.77 24.09 -46.88
C GLY A 103 -4.84 23.31 -47.82
N VAL A 104 -5.33 22.26 -48.47
CA VAL A 104 -4.54 21.51 -49.46
C VAL A 104 -4.34 22.30 -50.75
N LYS A 105 -5.33 23.09 -51.18
CA LYS A 105 -5.19 24.00 -52.33
C LYS A 105 -4.11 25.05 -52.09
N GLU A 106 -4.05 25.60 -50.87
CA GLU A 106 -3.05 26.58 -50.47
C GLU A 106 -1.64 25.98 -50.37
N ALA A 107 -1.51 24.76 -49.81
CA ALA A 107 -0.21 24.10 -49.62
C ALA A 107 0.33 23.38 -50.86
N ASN A 108 -0.55 22.83 -51.71
CA ASN A 108 -0.18 21.87 -52.77
C ASN A 108 -0.80 22.19 -54.15
N GLY A 109 -1.59 23.26 -54.28
CA GLY A 109 -2.16 23.73 -55.55
C GLY A 109 -3.55 23.15 -55.88
N ALA A 110 -4.19 23.72 -56.91
CA ALA A 110 -5.60 23.43 -57.24
C ALA A 110 -5.84 22.02 -57.81
N GLU A 111 -4.88 21.44 -58.54
CA GLU A 111 -4.99 20.05 -59.03
C GLU A 111 -5.01 19.03 -57.89
N ALA A 112 -4.20 19.24 -56.83
CA ALA A 112 -4.18 18.37 -55.67
C ALA A 112 -5.51 18.44 -54.88
N ALA A 113 -6.12 19.62 -54.81
CA ALA A 113 -7.44 19.80 -54.19
C ALA A 113 -8.58 19.15 -54.99
N GLN A 114 -8.47 19.08 -56.33
CA GLN A 114 -9.44 18.37 -57.19
C GLN A 114 -9.46 16.87 -56.93
N LEU A 115 -8.32 16.26 -56.61
CA LEU A 115 -8.26 14.83 -56.26
C LEU A 115 -9.06 14.51 -54.98
N LEU A 116 -9.24 15.49 -54.09
CA LEU A 116 -10.03 15.34 -52.86
C LEU A 116 -11.54 15.45 -53.08
N GLU A 117 -12.02 15.78 -54.29
CA GLU A 117 -13.47 15.79 -54.59
C GLU A 117 -14.09 14.38 -54.55
N THR A 118 -13.26 13.36 -54.74
CA THR A 118 -13.69 11.95 -54.73
C THR A 118 -13.65 11.30 -53.35
N ILE A 119 -13.14 12.01 -52.33
CA ILE A 119 -12.94 11.49 -50.97
C ILE A 119 -13.99 12.09 -50.03
N ASP A 120 -14.79 11.23 -49.41
CA ASP A 120 -15.67 11.61 -48.31
C ASP A 120 -14.89 11.52 -46.99
N PHE A 121 -14.75 12.65 -46.29
CA PHE A 121 -14.03 12.71 -45.01
C PHE A 121 -14.89 12.30 -43.82
N HIS A 122 -16.20 12.12 -44.03
CA HIS A 122 -17.17 11.70 -43.03
C HIS A 122 -17.18 12.57 -41.77
N GLU A 123 -16.98 13.89 -41.91
CA GLU A 123 -17.12 14.84 -40.81
C GLU A 123 -18.53 14.81 -40.19
N TRP A 124 -18.63 15.34 -38.98
CA TRP A 124 -19.85 15.34 -38.19
C TRP A 124 -19.79 16.44 -37.14
N THR A 125 -20.89 17.07 -36.77
CA THR A 125 -20.92 18.11 -35.72
C THR A 125 -21.40 17.56 -34.38
N ASP A 126 -22.25 16.54 -34.41
CA ASP A 126 -22.78 15.85 -33.23
C ASP A 126 -22.26 14.40 -33.16
N VAL A 127 -21.64 14.06 -32.03
CA VAL A 127 -21.03 12.74 -31.80
C VAL A 127 -22.07 11.62 -31.74
N VAL A 128 -23.27 11.90 -31.21
CA VAL A 128 -24.35 10.92 -31.05
C VAL A 128 -24.96 10.63 -32.42
N GLU A 129 -25.19 11.67 -33.23
CA GLU A 129 -25.68 11.50 -34.60
C GLU A 129 -24.67 10.72 -35.46
N SER A 130 -23.39 11.03 -35.33
CA SER A 130 -22.30 10.34 -36.03
C SER A 130 -22.23 8.84 -35.70
N VAL A 131 -22.30 8.48 -34.42
CA VAL A 131 -22.34 7.07 -33.99
C VAL A 131 -23.60 6.38 -34.52
N GLN A 132 -24.75 7.04 -34.49
CA GLN A 132 -26.00 6.46 -34.99
C GLN A 132 -25.96 6.24 -36.50
N ARG A 133 -25.35 7.16 -37.26
CA ARG A 133 -25.11 7.05 -38.70
C ARG A 133 -24.30 5.80 -39.03
N ASP A 134 -23.19 5.60 -38.32
CA ASP A 134 -22.27 4.50 -38.55
C ASP A 134 -22.85 3.13 -38.16
N VAL A 135 -23.63 3.08 -37.07
CA VAL A 135 -24.39 1.88 -36.68
C VAL A 135 -25.44 1.51 -37.72
N ASN A 136 -26.19 2.51 -38.22
CA ASN A 136 -27.19 2.30 -39.26
C ASN A 136 -26.55 1.85 -40.58
N TYR A 137 -25.39 2.41 -40.92
CA TYR A 137 -24.61 2.01 -42.08
C TYR A 137 -24.22 0.54 -42.01
N LEU A 138 -23.58 0.11 -40.90
CA LEU A 138 -23.19 -1.29 -40.73
C LEU A 138 -24.40 -2.24 -40.72
N HIS A 139 -25.51 -1.89 -40.07
CA HIS A 139 -26.71 -2.73 -40.06
C HIS A 139 -27.31 -2.96 -41.45
N ARG A 140 -27.18 -2.00 -42.36
CA ARG A 140 -27.74 -2.07 -43.72
C ARG A 140 -26.72 -2.56 -44.75
N HIS A 141 -25.45 -2.72 -44.37
CA HIS A 141 -24.39 -3.03 -45.32
C HIS A 141 -24.48 -4.50 -45.78
N PRO A 142 -24.61 -4.78 -47.09
CA PRO A 142 -24.94 -6.12 -47.61
C PRO A 142 -23.82 -7.16 -47.41
N VAL A 143 -22.59 -6.70 -47.17
CA VAL A 143 -21.40 -7.56 -47.03
C VAL A 143 -21.24 -8.11 -45.60
N LEU A 144 -21.89 -7.50 -44.60
CA LEU A 144 -21.77 -7.95 -43.21
C LEU A 144 -22.72 -9.11 -42.90
N ARG A 145 -22.27 -10.03 -42.04
CA ARG A 145 -23.10 -11.17 -41.62
C ARG A 145 -24.32 -10.70 -40.82
N LYS A 146 -25.51 -11.20 -41.15
CA LYS A 146 -26.77 -10.88 -40.45
C LYS A 146 -26.78 -11.24 -38.95
N SER A 147 -25.89 -12.13 -38.50
CA SER A 147 -25.76 -12.54 -37.09
C SER A 147 -24.75 -11.71 -36.29
N THR A 148 -24.16 -10.67 -36.89
CA THR A 148 -23.17 -9.81 -36.23
C THR A 148 -23.84 -8.92 -35.18
N ARG A 149 -23.28 -8.89 -33.96
CA ARG A 149 -23.69 -7.92 -32.94
C ARG A 149 -22.93 -6.62 -33.11
N ILE A 150 -23.66 -5.50 -33.09
CA ILE A 150 -23.09 -4.16 -33.20
C ILE A 150 -23.41 -3.42 -31.91
N THR A 151 -22.36 -2.98 -31.20
CA THR A 151 -22.47 -2.15 -30.01
C THR A 151 -21.85 -0.79 -30.32
N ALA A 152 -22.47 0.27 -29.82
CA ALA A 152 -22.00 1.62 -30.07
C ALA A 152 -21.91 2.38 -28.74
N CYS A 153 -20.82 3.10 -28.56
CA CYS A 153 -20.62 4.00 -27.43
C CYS A 153 -19.89 5.26 -27.89
N TRP A 154 -19.91 6.30 -27.07
CA TRP A 154 -19.07 7.46 -27.26
C TRP A 154 -18.47 7.90 -25.94
N LEU A 155 -17.28 8.48 -26.02
CA LEU A 155 -16.53 9.00 -24.89
C LEU A 155 -16.82 10.49 -24.76
N THR A 156 -17.11 10.96 -23.56
CA THR A 156 -17.16 12.39 -23.24
C THR A 156 -15.86 12.75 -22.50
N ASN A 157 -15.36 14.00 -22.59
CA ASN A 157 -14.19 14.44 -21.82
C ASN A 157 -14.37 14.06 -20.33
N GLY A 158 -13.75 12.95 -19.91
CA GLY A 158 -13.78 12.41 -18.55
C GLY A 158 -14.63 11.16 -18.26
N TYR A 159 -15.54 10.68 -19.13
CA TYR A 159 -16.33 9.45 -18.88
C TYR A 159 -16.80 8.74 -20.17
N PRO A 160 -16.81 7.39 -20.21
CA PRO A 160 -17.56 6.66 -21.23
C PRO A 160 -19.06 6.87 -21.03
N GLY A 161 -19.75 7.36 -22.07
CA GLY A 161 -21.22 7.35 -22.13
C GLY A 161 -21.74 5.92 -22.24
N PRO A 162 -22.96 5.62 -21.75
CA PRO A 162 -23.47 4.25 -21.72
C PRO A 162 -23.57 3.66 -23.13
N ALA A 163 -22.94 2.50 -23.34
CA ALA A 163 -23.18 1.65 -24.49
C ALA A 163 -24.67 1.25 -24.50
N ARG A 164 -25.40 1.66 -25.53
CA ARG A 164 -26.77 1.19 -25.76
C ARG A 164 -26.69 -0.04 -26.65
N ASP A 165 -26.92 -1.21 -26.06
CA ASP A 165 -27.44 -2.33 -26.84
C ASP A 165 -28.82 -1.91 -27.36
N SER A 166 -28.96 -1.83 -28.68
CA SER A 166 -30.21 -1.54 -29.39
C SER A 166 -31.29 -2.63 -29.23
N ALA A 167 -31.16 -3.51 -28.24
CA ALA A 167 -32.10 -4.58 -27.95
C ALA A 167 -32.80 -4.48 -26.58
N VAL A 168 -32.46 -3.51 -25.69
CA VAL A 168 -33.03 -3.50 -24.32
C VAL A 168 -33.78 -2.22 -23.94
N LEU A 169 -33.65 -1.13 -24.72
CA LEU A 169 -34.34 0.14 -24.45
C LEU A 169 -35.70 0.30 -25.14
N MET A 170 -36.13 -0.65 -25.99
CA MET A 170 -37.48 -0.67 -26.56
C MET A 170 -38.51 -1.47 -25.74
N GLN A 171 -38.11 -2.20 -24.69
CA GLN A 171 -39.07 -3.00 -23.90
C GLN A 171 -39.53 -2.34 -22.59
N VAL A 172 -38.91 -1.25 -22.14
CA VAL A 172 -39.26 -0.62 -20.84
C VAL A 172 -40.08 0.67 -21.00
N MET A 173 -40.07 1.33 -22.17
CA MET A 173 -41.02 2.41 -22.46
C MET A 173 -42.37 1.94 -23.01
N HIS A 174 -42.53 0.66 -23.36
CA HIS A 174 -43.83 0.09 -23.75
C HIS A 174 -44.72 -0.34 -22.58
N VAL A 175 -44.21 -0.32 -21.34
CA VAL A 175 -44.98 -0.75 -20.15
C VAL A 175 -45.70 0.41 -19.45
N ILE A 176 -45.33 1.68 -19.73
CA ILE A 176 -45.95 2.85 -19.10
C ILE A 176 -47.23 3.33 -19.83
N VAL A 177 -47.56 2.76 -20.99
CA VAL A 177 -48.79 3.09 -21.75
C VAL A 177 -49.88 1.99 -21.63
N PHE A 178 -49.62 0.88 -20.94
CA PHE A 178 -50.53 -0.29 -20.94
C PHE A 178 -51.43 -0.45 -19.71
N LEU A 179 -51.68 0.61 -18.92
CA LEU A 179 -52.67 0.57 -17.83
C LEU A 179 -53.93 1.43 -18.06
N PHE A 180 -54.03 2.14 -19.18
CA PHE A 180 -55.29 2.72 -19.65
C PHE A 180 -55.35 2.63 -21.18
N PRO A 181 -56.18 1.76 -21.77
CA PRO A 181 -56.48 1.92 -23.19
C PRO A 181 -57.23 3.24 -23.37
N PRO A 182 -57.00 4.00 -24.46
CA PRO A 182 -57.96 5.02 -24.85
C PRO A 182 -59.29 4.29 -25.09
N PHE A 183 -60.37 4.78 -24.50
CA PHE A 183 -61.72 4.35 -24.85
C PHE A 183 -61.97 4.71 -26.32
N SER A 184 -61.54 3.84 -27.24
CA SER A 184 -62.03 3.85 -28.61
C SER A 184 -63.40 3.19 -28.59
N SER A 185 -64.36 3.96 -29.08
CA SER A 185 -65.77 3.69 -29.01
C SER A 185 -66.19 2.70 -30.09
N HIS A 186 -65.77 1.43 -30.06
CA HIS A 186 -66.37 0.40 -30.91
C HIS A 186 -66.46 -0.98 -30.24
N VAL A 187 -67.60 -1.63 -30.51
CA VAL A 187 -68.08 -2.95 -30.05
C VAL A 187 -68.81 -2.96 -28.70
N MET A 188 -70.11 -2.67 -28.75
CA MET A 188 -71.13 -3.40 -27.98
C MET A 188 -72.47 -3.38 -28.72
N SER A 189 -72.73 -4.36 -29.58
CA SER A 189 -74.09 -4.80 -29.91
C SER A 189 -74.41 -6.01 -29.02
N THR A 190 -75.35 -5.82 -28.08
CA THR A 190 -76.29 -6.82 -27.53
C THR A 190 -76.91 -6.24 -26.24
N THR A 191 -78.07 -5.62 -26.40
CA THR A 191 -78.82 -4.86 -25.38
C THR A 191 -79.30 -5.73 -24.20
N ALA A 192 -79.43 -7.04 -24.40
CA ALA A 192 -79.96 -7.98 -23.40
C ALA A 192 -78.97 -8.33 -22.27
N ARG A 193 -77.67 -8.50 -22.56
CA ARG A 193 -76.66 -8.85 -21.54
C ARG A 193 -76.36 -7.69 -20.59
N LYS A 194 -76.43 -6.45 -21.09
CA LYS A 194 -76.32 -5.22 -20.29
C LYS A 194 -77.50 -5.06 -19.33
N GLN A 195 -78.72 -5.41 -19.74
CA GLN A 195 -79.90 -5.35 -18.87
C GLN A 195 -79.84 -6.42 -17.77
N GLN A 196 -79.46 -7.66 -18.11
CA GLN A 196 -79.36 -8.76 -17.15
C GLN A 196 -78.23 -8.55 -16.12
N LEU A 197 -77.08 -8.03 -16.55
CA LEU A 197 -75.98 -7.64 -15.65
C LEU A 197 -76.38 -6.46 -14.76
N ASN A 198 -77.08 -5.45 -15.30
CA ASN A 198 -77.60 -4.33 -14.52
C ASN A 198 -78.69 -4.76 -13.52
N GLU A 199 -79.46 -5.80 -13.82
CA GLU A 199 -80.48 -6.34 -12.91
C GLU A 199 -79.89 -7.18 -11.78
N LEU A 200 -78.88 -8.01 -12.10
CA LEU A 200 -78.07 -8.72 -11.10
C LEU A 200 -77.32 -7.74 -10.20
N LEU A 201 -76.70 -6.68 -10.76
CA LEU A 201 -76.05 -5.62 -10.00
C LEU A 201 -77.04 -4.85 -9.12
N LYS A 202 -78.27 -4.58 -9.61
CA LYS A 202 -79.33 -3.94 -8.81
C LYS A 202 -79.81 -4.84 -7.67
N ARG A 203 -80.00 -6.14 -7.90
CA ARG A 203 -80.37 -7.12 -6.85
C ARG A 203 -79.26 -7.26 -5.82
N PHE A 204 -78.01 -7.34 -6.27
CA PHE A 204 -76.84 -7.39 -5.39
C PHE A 204 -76.69 -6.11 -4.57
N ALA A 205 -76.78 -4.93 -5.20
CA ALA A 205 -76.72 -3.64 -4.54
C ALA A 205 -77.85 -3.44 -3.51
N LYS A 206 -79.06 -3.94 -3.79
CA LYS A 206 -80.21 -3.86 -2.87
C LYS A 206 -80.05 -4.79 -1.66
N ASN A 207 -79.58 -6.03 -1.87
CA ASN A 207 -79.28 -6.97 -0.77
C ASN A 207 -78.09 -6.50 0.08
N TYR A 208 -77.07 -5.95 -0.58
CA TYR A 208 -75.89 -5.37 0.04
C TYR A 208 -76.24 -4.16 0.90
N ALA A 209 -77.05 -3.22 0.39
CA ALA A 209 -77.49 -2.05 1.15
C ALA A 209 -78.30 -2.42 2.41
N ALA A 210 -79.10 -3.50 2.35
CA ALA A 210 -79.89 -3.97 3.48
C ALA A 210 -79.05 -4.57 4.64
N HIS A 211 -77.88 -5.14 4.34
CA HIS A 211 -76.99 -5.80 5.33
C HIS A 211 -75.67 -5.04 5.56
N ARG A 212 -75.53 -3.85 4.97
CA ARG A 212 -74.33 -3.01 4.99
C ARG A 212 -73.70 -2.81 6.37
N PRO A 213 -74.42 -2.47 7.46
CA PRO A 213 -73.78 -2.27 8.77
C PRO A 213 -73.18 -3.56 9.35
N THR A 214 -73.78 -4.71 9.09
CA THR A 214 -73.28 -6.02 9.53
C THR A 214 -72.08 -6.47 8.70
N ILE A 215 -72.16 -6.27 7.38
CA ILE A 215 -71.05 -6.52 6.44
C ILE A 215 -69.85 -5.61 6.75
N GLN A 216 -70.09 -4.33 7.04
CA GLN A 216 -69.05 -3.36 7.37
C GLN A 216 -68.36 -3.69 8.71
N ARG A 217 -69.10 -4.16 9.72
CA ARG A 217 -68.49 -4.64 10.98
C ARG A 217 -67.65 -5.90 10.75
N LEU A 218 -68.14 -6.86 9.97
CA LEU A 218 -67.39 -8.08 9.61
C LEU A 218 -66.14 -7.79 8.78
N LEU A 219 -66.22 -6.88 7.80
CA LEU A 219 -65.09 -6.47 6.98
C LEU A 219 -64.08 -5.65 7.78
N ASN A 220 -64.51 -4.75 8.67
CA ASN A 220 -63.60 -4.02 9.56
C ASN A 220 -62.91 -4.96 10.56
N LEU A 221 -63.63 -5.93 11.12
CA LEU A 221 -63.06 -6.96 11.99
C LEU A 221 -62.07 -7.86 11.22
N GLY A 222 -62.44 -8.29 10.01
CA GLY A 222 -61.60 -9.09 9.12
C GLY A 222 -60.37 -8.33 8.63
N PHE A 223 -60.49 -7.04 8.34
CA PHE A 223 -59.38 -6.16 7.99
C PHE A 223 -58.46 -5.93 9.20
N ALA A 224 -59.01 -5.68 10.39
CA ALA A 224 -58.22 -5.58 11.61
C ALA A 224 -57.47 -6.89 11.90
N LEU A 225 -58.14 -8.05 11.76
CA LEU A 225 -57.52 -9.37 11.90
C LEU A 225 -56.48 -9.66 10.81
N TYR A 226 -56.68 -9.18 9.57
CA TYR A 226 -55.70 -9.30 8.49
C TYR A 226 -54.48 -8.40 8.72
N VAL A 227 -54.67 -7.15 9.13
CA VAL A 227 -53.57 -6.23 9.45
C VAL A 227 -52.79 -6.75 10.65
N VAL A 228 -53.47 -7.15 11.72
CA VAL A 228 -52.84 -7.74 12.91
C VAL A 228 -52.17 -9.07 12.56
N GLY A 229 -52.83 -9.95 11.81
CA GLY A 229 -52.33 -11.26 11.43
C GLY A 229 -51.16 -11.22 10.44
N SER A 230 -51.16 -10.28 9.48
CA SER A 230 -50.04 -10.06 8.55
C SER A 230 -48.86 -9.36 9.23
N THR A 231 -49.12 -8.46 10.18
CA THR A 231 -48.09 -7.80 10.99
C THR A 231 -47.47 -8.80 11.98
N ALA A 232 -48.28 -9.60 12.67
CA ALA A 232 -47.83 -10.69 13.52
C ALA A 232 -47.06 -11.73 12.72
N ARG A 233 -47.59 -12.19 11.57
CA ARG A 233 -46.85 -13.12 10.69
C ARG A 233 -45.53 -12.52 10.22
N ARG A 234 -45.42 -11.24 9.88
CA ARG A 234 -44.14 -10.62 9.48
C ARG A 234 -43.17 -10.46 10.65
N LEU A 235 -43.67 -10.24 11.87
CA LEU A 235 -42.88 -10.21 13.10
C LEU A 235 -42.44 -11.63 13.53
N THR A 236 -43.23 -12.67 13.25
CA THR A 236 -42.93 -14.07 13.60
C THR A 236 -42.28 -14.87 12.46
N SER A 237 -42.43 -14.45 11.20
CA SER A 237 -41.86 -15.09 10.00
C SER A 237 -40.51 -14.49 9.61
N GLY A 238 -39.68 -14.15 10.61
CA GLY A 238 -38.22 -14.10 10.44
C GLY A 238 -37.61 -15.49 10.18
N GLN A 239 -38.43 -16.55 10.11
CA GLN A 239 -38.07 -17.90 9.71
C GLN A 239 -38.71 -18.25 8.34
N VAL A 240 -37.91 -18.85 7.46
CA VAL A 240 -38.17 -19.34 6.08
C VAL A 240 -37.90 -18.28 4.99
N SER A 241 -36.84 -18.37 4.16
CA SER A 241 -36.40 -19.55 3.38
C SER A 241 -34.87 -19.69 3.27
N SER A 242 -34.34 -20.75 3.88
CA SER A 242 -33.03 -21.34 3.59
C SER A 242 -33.20 -22.71 2.94
N LYS A 243 -34.10 -22.83 1.95
CA LYS A 243 -34.28 -24.08 1.18
C LYS A 243 -34.08 -23.82 -0.30
N GLN A 244 -32.83 -23.83 -0.74
CA GLN A 244 -32.40 -24.36 -2.04
C GLN A 244 -30.87 -24.44 -2.12
N SER A 245 -30.33 -25.62 -1.79
CA SER A 245 -29.20 -26.27 -2.48
C SER A 245 -28.71 -27.42 -1.60
N ASN A 246 -29.44 -28.54 -1.63
CA ASN A 246 -28.91 -29.81 -1.14
C ASN A 246 -29.53 -30.94 -1.96
N LYS A 247 -29.02 -31.11 -3.18
CA LYS A 247 -29.13 -32.33 -3.99
C LYS A 247 -28.22 -32.26 -5.23
N SER A 248 -26.98 -32.68 -5.07
CA SER A 248 -26.32 -33.60 -6.01
C SER A 248 -25.14 -34.29 -5.32
N LYS A 249 -25.33 -35.56 -4.98
CA LYS A 249 -24.23 -36.50 -4.74
C LYS A 249 -23.62 -36.79 -6.11
N GLY A 250 -22.38 -36.38 -6.33
CA GLY A 250 -21.53 -36.81 -7.44
C GLY A 250 -20.12 -36.97 -6.92
N LYS A 251 -19.60 -38.20 -6.94
CA LYS A 251 -18.24 -38.58 -6.55
C LYS A 251 -17.19 -37.89 -7.44
N GLY A 252 -16.09 -37.43 -6.85
CA GLY A 252 -14.76 -37.57 -7.43
C GLY A 252 -13.99 -36.29 -7.79
N LYS A 253 -12.79 -36.21 -7.18
CA LYS A 253 -11.57 -35.47 -7.53
C LYS A 253 -11.39 -34.02 -7.03
N ASP A 254 -10.47 -33.94 -6.07
CA ASP A 254 -9.71 -32.78 -5.61
C ASP A 254 -9.22 -31.90 -6.76
N LYS A 255 -9.52 -30.60 -6.64
CA LYS A 255 -8.66 -29.48 -7.04
C LYS A 255 -9.02 -28.31 -6.12
N ASP A 256 -8.15 -28.08 -5.16
CA ASP A 256 -8.20 -26.96 -4.22
C ASP A 256 -7.68 -25.70 -4.95
N GLU A 257 -8.59 -24.82 -5.34
CA GLU A 257 -8.27 -23.44 -5.73
C GLU A 257 -8.96 -22.49 -4.74
N GLY A 258 -8.15 -21.67 -4.09
CA GLY A 258 -8.52 -20.76 -3.01
C GLY A 258 -9.70 -19.86 -3.36
N LYS A 259 -10.86 -20.14 -2.78
CA LYS A 259 -11.98 -19.21 -2.75
C LYS A 259 -11.78 -18.25 -1.58
N SER A 260 -11.52 -16.98 -1.90
CA SER A 260 -11.67 -15.90 -0.93
C SER A 260 -13.10 -15.94 -0.37
N SER A 261 -13.21 -15.93 0.95
CA SER A 261 -14.50 -15.87 1.64
C SER A 261 -15.17 -14.55 1.28
N ARG A 262 -16.19 -14.59 0.41
CA ARG A 262 -17.05 -13.43 0.15
C ARG A 262 -17.63 -12.94 1.48
N ALA A 263 -17.38 -11.67 1.82
CA ALA A 263 -17.95 -11.01 2.98
C ALA A 263 -19.48 -11.19 3.01
N PRO A 264 -20.10 -11.40 4.18
CA PRO A 264 -21.54 -11.58 4.30
C PRO A 264 -22.27 -10.35 3.73
N LYS A 265 -23.22 -10.58 2.84
CA LYS A 265 -24.08 -9.51 2.31
C LYS A 265 -24.88 -8.94 3.47
N VAL A 266 -24.66 -7.67 3.80
CA VAL A 266 -25.46 -6.93 4.79
C VAL A 266 -26.89 -6.85 4.25
N ALA A 267 -27.79 -7.65 4.83
CA ALA A 267 -29.20 -7.67 4.54
C ALA A 267 -30.00 -7.50 5.83
N VAL A 268 -31.22 -6.98 5.73
CA VAL A 268 -32.16 -6.91 6.85
C VAL A 268 -32.75 -8.30 7.04
N ASP A 269 -32.05 -9.15 7.79
CA ASP A 269 -32.40 -10.55 8.04
C ASP A 269 -32.58 -10.83 9.55
N ALA A 270 -32.88 -12.08 9.91
CA ALA A 270 -33.02 -12.47 11.32
C ALA A 270 -31.73 -12.24 12.12
N HIS A 271 -30.56 -12.30 11.47
CA HIS A 271 -29.27 -12.04 12.11
C HIS A 271 -29.11 -10.56 12.47
N PHE A 272 -29.50 -9.64 11.58
CA PHE A 272 -29.55 -8.20 11.87
C PHE A 272 -30.39 -7.90 13.12
N TYR A 273 -31.58 -8.48 13.27
CA TYR A 273 -32.41 -8.23 14.45
C TYR A 273 -31.77 -8.75 15.74
N ALA A 274 -31.07 -9.90 15.69
CA ALA A 274 -30.34 -10.41 16.84
C ALA A 274 -29.17 -9.49 17.24
N GLN A 275 -28.40 -9.02 16.26
CA GLN A 275 -27.32 -8.04 16.46
C GLN A 275 -27.86 -6.72 17.03
N LEU A 276 -28.95 -6.22 16.47
CA LEU A 276 -29.60 -5.00 16.94
C LEU A 276 -30.08 -5.17 18.39
N ALA A 277 -30.70 -6.30 18.75
CA ALA A 277 -31.16 -6.57 20.11
C ALA A 277 -30.00 -6.58 21.12
N GLN A 278 -28.85 -7.16 20.75
CA GLN A 278 -27.64 -7.15 21.57
C GLN A 278 -27.16 -5.71 21.84
N VAL A 279 -27.10 -4.87 20.81
CA VAL A 279 -26.69 -3.46 20.95
C VAL A 279 -27.74 -2.64 21.70
N LEU A 280 -29.03 -2.87 21.46
CA LEU A 280 -30.13 -2.19 22.16
C LEU A 280 -30.12 -2.44 23.67
N LYS A 281 -29.72 -3.64 24.10
CA LYS A 281 -29.57 -3.98 25.52
C LYS A 281 -28.53 -3.12 26.23
N ILE A 282 -27.49 -2.69 25.51
CA ILE A 282 -26.43 -1.80 26.02
C ILE A 282 -26.95 -0.35 26.06
N VAL A 283 -27.68 0.05 25.03
CA VAL A 283 -28.04 1.45 24.76
C VAL A 283 -29.29 1.91 25.52
N ILE A 284 -30.30 1.05 25.67
CA ILE A 284 -31.58 1.39 26.32
C ILE A 284 -31.53 0.98 27.79
N HIS A 285 -31.49 1.97 28.68
CA HIS A 285 -31.58 1.79 30.13
C HIS A 285 -32.72 2.65 30.72
N ARG A 286 -32.83 2.74 32.06
CA ARG A 286 -33.96 3.40 32.74
C ARG A 286 -34.21 4.86 32.30
N LYS A 287 -33.16 5.66 32.10
CA LYS A 287 -33.30 7.09 31.73
C LYS A 287 -33.73 7.25 30.27
N GLU A 288 -33.10 6.48 29.39
CA GLU A 288 -33.35 6.46 27.95
C GLU A 288 -34.76 5.90 27.65
N ALA A 289 -35.20 4.90 28.41
CA ALA A 289 -36.57 4.37 28.36
C ALA A 289 -37.61 5.45 28.74
N MET A 290 -37.35 6.26 29.77
CA MET A 290 -38.26 7.38 30.11
C MET A 290 -38.32 8.44 29.00
N LEU A 291 -37.18 8.77 28.37
CA LEU A 291 -37.15 9.67 27.21
C LEU A 291 -37.95 9.09 26.03
N LEU A 292 -37.85 7.78 25.77
CA LEU A 292 -38.64 7.10 24.75
C LEU A 292 -40.15 7.13 25.04
N VAL A 293 -40.57 6.91 26.29
CA VAL A 293 -41.98 7.01 26.69
C VAL A 293 -42.49 8.43 26.50
N PHE A 294 -41.73 9.44 26.94
CA PHE A 294 -42.09 10.84 26.73
C PHE A 294 -42.19 11.19 25.24
N HIS A 295 -41.23 10.74 24.43
CA HIS A 295 -41.25 10.90 22.98
C HIS A 295 -42.48 10.25 22.33
N SER A 296 -42.82 9.03 22.75
CA SER A 296 -44.02 8.31 22.31
C SER A 296 -45.30 9.10 22.60
N SER A 297 -45.38 9.69 23.79
CA SER A 297 -46.54 10.49 24.21
C SER A 297 -46.72 11.74 23.33
N LEU A 298 -45.62 12.41 22.98
CA LEU A 298 -45.63 13.56 22.08
C LEU A 298 -45.97 13.16 20.64
N LEU A 299 -45.57 11.98 20.18
CA LEU A 299 -45.97 11.46 18.87
C LEU A 299 -47.49 11.28 18.78
N VAL A 300 -48.11 10.68 19.81
CA VAL A 300 -49.57 10.53 19.89
C VAL A 300 -50.24 11.90 19.92
N PHE A 301 -49.77 12.81 20.77
CA PHE A 301 -50.29 14.18 20.85
C PHE A 301 -50.22 14.91 19.49
N ARG A 302 -49.09 14.77 18.77
CA ARG A 302 -48.91 15.33 17.43
C ARG A 302 -49.90 14.76 16.42
N THR A 303 -50.15 13.45 16.45
CA THR A 303 -51.11 12.81 15.54
C THR A 303 -52.55 13.27 15.85
N VAL A 304 -52.91 13.42 17.13
CA VAL A 304 -54.22 13.98 17.53
C VAL A 304 -54.41 15.41 17.01
N LEU A 305 -53.41 16.28 17.19
CA LEU A 305 -53.46 17.64 16.62
C LEU A 305 -53.61 17.63 15.10
N SER A 306 -52.97 16.68 14.40
CA SER A 306 -53.06 16.55 12.94
C SER A 306 -54.46 16.14 12.49
N LEU A 307 -55.13 15.22 13.20
CA LEU A 307 -56.52 14.83 12.97
C LEU A 307 -57.47 16.02 13.17
N TYR A 308 -57.25 16.79 14.24
CA TYR A 308 -58.04 17.98 14.53
C TYR A 308 -57.91 19.05 13.43
N VAL A 309 -56.68 19.32 12.96
CA VAL A 309 -56.43 20.22 11.83
C VAL A 309 -57.14 19.74 10.56
N ALA A 310 -57.12 18.44 10.26
CA ALA A 310 -57.82 17.90 9.08
C ALA A 310 -59.34 18.12 9.15
N SER A 311 -59.94 18.02 10.35
CA SER A 311 -61.37 18.32 10.56
C SER A 311 -61.67 19.82 10.44
N LEU A 312 -60.79 20.68 10.99
CA LEU A 312 -60.91 22.13 10.90
C LEU A 312 -60.80 22.60 9.43
N ASP A 313 -59.86 22.08 8.65
CA ASP A 313 -59.73 22.37 7.21
C ASP A 313 -61.06 22.10 6.48
N GLY A 314 -61.74 20.99 6.79
CA GLY A 314 -63.07 20.68 6.26
C GLY A 314 -64.12 21.73 6.63
N THR A 315 -64.21 22.10 7.92
CA THR A 315 -65.17 23.09 8.40
C THR A 315 -64.93 24.50 7.84
N ILE A 316 -63.67 24.90 7.65
CA ILE A 316 -63.30 26.19 7.05
C ILE A 316 -63.85 26.26 5.62
N VAL A 317 -63.63 25.23 4.80
CA VAL A 317 -64.14 25.23 3.42
C VAL A 317 -65.65 25.06 3.38
N ALA A 318 -66.25 24.33 4.31
CA ALA A 318 -67.72 24.26 4.44
C ALA A 318 -68.34 25.65 4.69
N SER A 319 -67.79 26.43 5.63
CA SER A 319 -68.22 27.81 5.90
C SER A 319 -67.99 28.74 4.69
N LEU A 320 -66.93 28.50 3.90
CA LEU A 320 -66.66 29.25 2.66
C LEU A 320 -67.73 28.98 1.59
N VAL A 321 -68.06 27.70 1.35
CA VAL A 321 -69.09 27.30 0.36
C VAL A 321 -70.49 27.77 0.78
N ARG A 322 -70.76 27.84 2.09
CA ARG A 322 -72.01 28.39 2.64
C ARG A 322 -72.03 29.93 2.75
N ALA A 323 -70.95 30.61 2.35
CA ALA A 323 -70.80 32.07 2.46
C ALA A 323 -70.97 32.63 3.90
N GLU A 324 -70.60 31.86 4.92
CA GLU A 324 -70.71 32.24 6.33
C GLU A 324 -69.45 32.97 6.83
N HIS A 325 -69.30 34.25 6.47
CA HIS A 325 -68.08 35.04 6.72
C HIS A 325 -67.60 35.00 8.18
N LYS A 326 -68.50 35.17 9.16
CA LYS A 326 -68.13 35.16 10.59
C LYS A 326 -67.56 33.80 11.04
N GLN A 327 -68.18 32.70 10.63
CA GLN A 327 -67.71 31.36 10.98
C GLN A 327 -66.38 31.03 10.29
N PHE A 328 -66.22 31.46 9.04
CA PHE A 328 -64.96 31.31 8.30
C PHE A 328 -63.78 31.97 9.03
N PHE A 329 -63.90 33.24 9.43
CA PHE A 329 -62.84 33.93 10.18
C PHE A 329 -62.58 33.31 11.56
N LEU A 330 -63.62 32.90 12.30
CA LEU A 330 -63.46 32.22 13.59
C LEU A 330 -62.75 30.87 13.45
N ASN A 331 -63.05 30.10 12.39
CA ASN A 331 -62.40 28.82 12.13
C ASN A 331 -60.93 29.00 11.70
N ILE A 332 -60.59 30.05 10.95
CA ILE A 332 -59.20 30.43 10.67
C ILE A 332 -58.46 30.81 11.96
N LEU A 333 -59.07 31.59 12.85
CA LEU A 333 -58.46 31.94 14.14
C LEU A 333 -58.20 30.69 14.99
N ARG A 334 -59.15 29.75 15.05
CA ARG A 334 -58.98 28.45 15.70
C ARG A 334 -57.82 27.66 15.09
N TRP A 335 -57.71 27.63 13.77
CA TRP A 335 -56.61 26.98 13.06
C TRP A 335 -55.25 27.59 13.44
N LEU A 336 -55.17 28.92 13.54
CA LEU A 336 -53.95 29.63 13.94
C LEU A 336 -53.58 29.36 15.41
N ILE A 337 -54.55 29.27 16.32
CA ILE A 337 -54.31 28.91 17.73
C ILE A 337 -53.73 27.50 17.85
N VAL A 338 -54.21 26.54 17.07
CA VAL A 338 -53.70 25.16 17.05
C VAL A 338 -52.25 25.07 16.58
N ALA A 339 -51.79 26.05 15.78
CA ALA A 339 -50.41 26.08 15.32
C ALA A 339 -49.40 26.18 16.48
N ILE A 340 -49.73 26.86 17.58
CA ILE A 340 -48.84 27.04 18.74
C ILE A 340 -48.50 25.71 19.44
N PRO A 341 -49.46 24.90 19.93
CA PRO A 341 -49.13 23.60 20.52
C PRO A 341 -48.56 22.62 19.49
N ALA A 342 -48.94 22.76 18.21
CA ALA A 342 -48.39 21.95 17.14
C ALA A 342 -46.89 22.22 16.91
N THR A 343 -46.46 23.48 16.79
CA THR A 343 -45.04 23.85 16.62
C THR A 343 -44.23 23.48 17.86
N TRP A 344 -44.75 23.75 19.06
CA TRP A 344 -44.13 23.35 20.32
C TRP A 344 -43.86 21.83 20.36
N CYS A 345 -44.88 21.02 20.06
CA CYS A 345 -44.75 19.57 20.03
C CYS A 345 -43.69 19.10 19.01
N ASN A 346 -43.63 19.72 17.83
CA ASN A 346 -42.66 19.37 16.80
C ASN A 346 -41.22 19.70 17.23
N SER A 347 -41.01 20.86 17.84
CA SER A 347 -39.71 21.25 18.39
C SER A 347 -39.25 20.30 19.50
N TRP A 348 -40.16 19.89 20.39
CA TRP A 348 -39.85 18.91 21.44
C TRP A 348 -39.51 17.53 20.90
N LEU A 349 -40.23 17.04 19.88
CA LEU A 349 -39.90 15.78 19.21
C LEU A 349 -38.47 15.80 18.65
N ASN A 350 -38.09 16.88 17.96
CA ASN A 350 -36.73 17.02 17.42
C ASN A 350 -35.67 17.12 18.52
N TYR A 351 -35.98 17.83 19.62
CA TYR A 351 -35.09 17.96 20.78
C TYR A 351 -34.85 16.60 21.45
N ILE A 352 -35.91 15.84 21.75
CA ILE A 352 -35.80 14.54 22.41
C ILE A 352 -35.10 13.53 21.50
N GLN A 353 -35.37 13.53 20.19
CA GLN A 353 -34.65 12.70 19.24
C GLN A 353 -33.14 12.97 19.26
N SER A 354 -32.73 14.24 19.25
CA SER A 354 -31.32 14.63 19.35
C SER A 354 -30.72 14.23 20.70
N LYS A 355 -31.48 14.39 21.78
CA LYS A 355 -31.05 14.00 23.14
C LYS A 355 -30.86 12.49 23.28
N LEU A 356 -31.75 11.69 22.67
CA LEU A 356 -31.63 10.24 22.58
C LEU A 356 -30.39 9.83 21.79
N ALA A 357 -30.13 10.46 20.63
CA ALA A 357 -28.94 10.18 19.83
C ALA A 357 -27.63 10.39 20.63
N ILE A 358 -27.55 11.47 21.42
CA ILE A 358 -26.40 11.73 22.31
C ILE A 358 -26.32 10.67 23.41
N ALA A 359 -27.43 10.37 24.09
CA ALA A 359 -27.44 9.38 25.17
C ALA A 359 -27.00 7.99 24.67
N TYR A 360 -27.50 7.58 23.51
CA TYR A 360 -27.13 6.32 22.87
C TYR A 360 -25.64 6.27 22.53
N ARG A 361 -25.12 7.35 21.93
CA ARG A 361 -23.69 7.47 21.61
C ARG A 361 -22.85 7.39 22.87
N THR A 362 -23.15 8.19 23.89
CA THR A 362 -22.37 8.22 25.13
C THR A 362 -22.30 6.84 25.77
N ARG A 363 -23.43 6.13 25.90
CA ARG A 363 -23.46 4.78 26.49
C ARG A 363 -22.64 3.79 25.68
N LEU A 364 -22.87 3.74 24.37
CA LEU A 364 -22.20 2.78 23.51
C LEU A 364 -20.70 3.05 23.41
N THR A 365 -20.29 4.32 23.31
CA THR A 365 -18.88 4.71 23.32
C THR A 365 -18.22 4.42 24.67
N THR A 366 -18.86 4.70 25.81
CA THR A 366 -18.30 4.37 27.13
C THR A 366 -18.11 2.85 27.31
N GLU A 367 -19.09 2.03 26.90
CA GLU A 367 -18.98 0.58 26.94
C GLU A 367 -17.85 0.07 26.03
N VAL A 368 -17.80 0.53 24.78
CA VAL A 368 -16.77 0.14 23.82
C VAL A 368 -15.38 0.58 24.28
N LEU A 369 -15.22 1.81 24.79
CA LEU A 369 -13.94 2.28 25.33
C LEU A 369 -13.52 1.50 26.58
N GLY A 370 -14.46 1.14 27.45
CA GLY A 370 -14.21 0.27 28.61
C GLY A 370 -13.70 -1.11 28.20
N GLN A 371 -14.22 -1.69 27.11
CA GLN A 371 -13.71 -2.96 26.57
C GLN A 371 -12.41 -2.81 25.77
N TYR A 372 -12.21 -1.68 25.09
CA TYR A 372 -11.07 -1.42 24.21
C TYR A 372 -9.79 -1.09 24.99
N LEU A 373 -9.90 -0.24 26.02
CA LEU A 373 -8.78 0.18 26.88
C LEU A 373 -8.68 -0.63 28.18
N GLY A 374 -9.75 -1.35 28.56
CA GLY A 374 -9.88 -2.03 29.85
C GLY A 374 -10.55 -1.14 30.90
N SER A 375 -11.31 -1.75 31.81
CA SER A 375 -11.85 -1.08 32.99
C SER A 375 -11.12 -1.57 34.24
N THR A 376 -10.80 -0.67 35.17
CA THR A 376 -10.03 -0.93 36.41
C THR A 376 -10.66 -1.95 37.36
N ALA A 377 -11.85 -2.48 37.07
CA ALA A 377 -12.65 -3.31 37.97
C ALA A 377 -12.65 -4.82 37.64
N GLU A 378 -12.19 -5.26 36.46
CA GLU A 378 -12.30 -6.66 36.02
C GLU A 378 -10.96 -7.25 35.54
N GLY A 379 -10.11 -7.72 36.47
CA GLY A 379 -9.06 -8.70 36.21
C GLY A 379 -7.95 -8.27 35.22
N PRO A 380 -6.98 -9.15 34.93
CA PRO A 380 -5.70 -8.76 34.34
C PRO A 380 -5.88 -8.15 32.94
N GLU A 381 -5.64 -6.83 32.90
CA GLU A 381 -5.52 -5.92 31.76
C GLU A 381 -5.24 -6.57 30.40
N GLU A 382 -6.28 -7.02 29.73
CA GLU A 382 -6.15 -7.42 28.34
C GLU A 382 -6.07 -6.17 27.48
N LYS A 383 -4.88 -5.93 26.93
CA LYS A 383 -4.53 -4.83 26.02
C LYS A 383 -5.25 -4.98 24.66
N VAL A 384 -6.58 -4.95 24.66
CA VAL A 384 -7.44 -5.21 23.49
C VAL A 384 -7.11 -4.26 22.36
N TYR A 385 -6.87 -2.97 22.65
CA TYR A 385 -6.45 -1.99 21.64
C TYR A 385 -5.24 -2.44 20.82
N TYR A 386 -4.20 -2.97 21.49
CA TYR A 386 -2.99 -3.45 20.83
C TYR A 386 -3.29 -4.73 20.04
N LYS A 387 -3.97 -5.69 20.68
CA LYS A 387 -4.30 -6.99 20.09
C LYS A 387 -5.21 -6.84 18.86
N LEU A 388 -6.18 -5.93 18.90
CA LEU A 388 -7.10 -5.67 17.79
C LEU A 388 -6.39 -5.11 16.56
N SER A 389 -5.44 -4.20 16.75
CA SER A 389 -4.70 -3.58 15.64
C SER A 389 -3.59 -4.48 15.08
N ASN A 390 -2.95 -5.32 15.91
CA ASN A 390 -1.74 -6.04 15.50
C ASN A 390 -1.94 -7.55 15.30
N LEU A 391 -2.93 -8.18 15.95
CA LEU A 391 -3.11 -9.63 15.97
C LEU A 391 -4.35 -10.13 15.20
N ASP A 392 -5.28 -9.25 14.83
CA ASP A 392 -6.53 -9.64 14.15
C ASP A 392 -6.78 -8.78 12.91
N ASP A 393 -7.09 -9.41 11.78
CA ASP A 393 -7.28 -8.70 10.51
C ASP A 393 -8.76 -8.47 10.16
N ARG A 394 -9.70 -8.88 11.03
CA ARG A 394 -11.14 -8.66 10.80
C ARG A 394 -11.51 -7.18 10.82
N ILE A 395 -10.78 -6.38 11.60
CA ILE A 395 -11.04 -4.96 11.80
C ILE A 395 -9.77 -4.19 11.45
N VAL A 396 -9.82 -3.46 10.33
CA VAL A 396 -8.68 -2.66 9.87
C VAL A 396 -8.64 -1.30 10.58
N ASN A 397 -9.79 -0.60 10.63
CA ASN A 397 -9.90 0.77 11.16
C ASN A 397 -10.83 0.82 12.38
N ALA A 398 -10.34 0.36 13.53
CA ALA A 398 -11.12 0.34 14.77
C ALA A 398 -11.48 1.77 15.25
N ASP A 399 -10.58 2.72 15.05
CA ASP A 399 -10.75 4.16 15.32
C ASP A 399 -11.98 4.74 14.61
N GLN A 400 -12.15 4.44 13.31
CA GLN A 400 -13.29 4.87 12.52
C GLN A 400 -14.60 4.25 13.03
N MET A 401 -14.57 2.98 13.44
CA MET A 401 -15.76 2.31 13.96
C MET A 401 -16.20 2.92 15.30
N ILE A 402 -15.25 3.21 16.19
CA ILE A 402 -15.50 3.79 17.51
C ILE A 402 -16.00 5.23 17.40
N THR A 403 -15.41 6.04 16.52
CA THR A 403 -15.72 7.48 16.43
C THR A 403 -16.91 7.76 15.52
N ASN A 404 -16.89 7.26 14.28
CA ASN A 404 -17.84 7.64 13.24
C ASN A 404 -19.02 6.67 13.15
N ASP A 405 -18.78 5.36 13.18
CA ASP A 405 -19.86 4.39 13.01
C ASP A 405 -20.80 4.34 14.22
N ILE A 406 -20.28 4.41 15.44
CA ILE A 406 -21.11 4.53 16.67
C ILE A 406 -21.94 5.83 16.63
N GLN A 407 -21.36 6.95 16.17
CA GLN A 407 -22.09 8.21 16.02
C GLN A 407 -23.24 8.06 15.02
N LYS A 408 -22.95 7.55 13.82
CA LYS A 408 -23.97 7.36 12.78
C LYS A 408 -25.04 6.37 13.23
N PHE A 409 -24.66 5.23 13.80
CA PHE A 409 -25.58 4.26 14.40
C PHE A 409 -26.55 4.94 15.38
N SER A 410 -26.03 5.75 16.30
CA SER A 410 -26.83 6.40 17.35
C SER A 410 -27.83 7.42 16.79
N ILE A 411 -27.40 8.21 15.79
CA ILE A 411 -28.27 9.18 15.10
C ILE A 411 -29.37 8.45 14.32
N HIS A 412 -29.01 7.43 13.52
CA HIS A 412 -29.97 6.66 12.73
C HIS A 412 -30.96 5.89 13.61
N LEU A 413 -30.50 5.30 14.71
CA LEU A 413 -31.37 4.58 15.64
C LEU A 413 -32.39 5.52 16.31
N ALA A 414 -31.96 6.70 16.76
CA ALA A 414 -32.84 7.69 17.37
C ALA A 414 -33.87 8.23 16.36
N ALA A 415 -33.45 8.50 15.12
CA ALA A 415 -34.34 8.95 14.05
C ALA A 415 -35.34 7.88 13.61
N LEU A 416 -34.91 6.62 13.52
CA LEU A 416 -35.73 5.50 13.06
C LEU A 416 -36.99 5.32 13.90
N TYR A 417 -36.88 5.51 15.22
CA TYR A 417 -38.03 5.39 16.11
C TYR A 417 -39.14 6.38 15.73
N SER A 418 -38.82 7.67 15.58
CA SER A 418 -39.77 8.71 15.14
C SER A 418 -40.29 8.46 13.73
N ASN A 419 -39.39 8.09 12.82
CA ASN A 419 -39.67 7.91 11.40
C ASN A 419 -40.51 6.66 11.12
N LEU A 420 -40.56 5.70 12.02
CA LEU A 420 -41.41 4.51 11.92
C LEU A 420 -42.66 4.60 12.79
N ALA A 421 -42.52 4.98 14.06
CA ALA A 421 -43.64 4.98 15.01
C ALA A 421 -44.74 5.98 14.61
N LYS A 422 -44.36 7.20 14.23
CA LYS A 422 -45.33 8.22 13.82
C LYS A 422 -46.08 7.84 12.55
N PRO A 423 -45.42 7.46 11.44
CA PRO A 423 -46.15 7.13 10.23
C PRO A 423 -47.00 5.86 10.36
N VAL A 424 -46.57 4.88 11.16
CA VAL A 424 -47.39 3.70 11.46
C VAL A 424 -48.67 4.11 12.22
N LEU A 425 -48.55 4.97 13.23
CA LEU A 425 -49.70 5.50 13.94
C LEU A 425 -50.63 6.33 13.03
N ASP A 426 -50.05 7.22 12.23
CA ASP A 426 -50.76 8.04 11.24
C ASP A 426 -51.52 7.13 10.24
N VAL A 427 -50.87 6.08 9.71
CA VAL A 427 -51.51 5.10 8.81
C VAL A 427 -52.68 4.41 9.50
N ILE A 428 -52.51 3.91 10.72
CA ILE A 428 -53.59 3.20 11.44
C ILE A 428 -54.78 4.13 11.67
N LEU A 429 -54.55 5.34 12.19
CA LEU A 429 -55.62 6.28 12.55
C LEU A 429 -56.30 6.89 11.32
N TYR A 430 -55.56 7.29 10.30
CA TYR A 430 -56.15 7.87 9.08
C TYR A 430 -56.92 6.82 8.27
N ASN A 431 -56.40 5.58 8.15
CA ASN A 431 -57.16 4.53 7.47
C ASN A 431 -58.43 4.15 8.26
N TYR A 432 -58.37 4.15 9.60
CA TYR A 432 -59.56 3.96 10.42
C TYR A 432 -60.61 5.06 10.19
N GLN A 433 -60.22 6.34 10.22
CA GLN A 433 -61.14 7.44 9.99
C GLN A 433 -61.70 7.47 8.55
N LEU A 434 -60.86 7.16 7.56
CA LEU A 434 -61.29 7.05 6.16
C LEU A 434 -62.29 5.89 5.97
N SER A 435 -62.12 4.79 6.70
CA SER A 435 -63.05 3.64 6.68
C SER A 435 -64.46 4.00 7.17
N GLN A 436 -64.57 4.94 8.12
CA GLN A 436 -65.85 5.41 8.62
C GLN A 436 -66.57 6.28 7.59
N ASN A 437 -65.81 7.10 6.85
CA ASN A 437 -66.38 8.08 5.91
C ASN A 437 -66.68 7.51 4.52
N VAL A 438 -65.81 6.65 3.99
CA VAL A 438 -65.94 6.10 2.61
C VAL A 438 -66.46 4.65 2.60
N GLY A 439 -66.29 3.93 3.73
CA GLY A 439 -66.65 2.51 3.87
C GLY A 439 -65.46 1.56 3.75
N ALA A 440 -65.58 0.37 4.36
CA ALA A 440 -64.51 -0.62 4.47
C ALA A 440 -64.03 -1.18 3.12
N GLU A 441 -64.91 -1.27 2.14
CA GLU A 441 -64.62 -1.90 0.83
C GLU A 441 -63.64 -1.09 -0.01
N GLY A 442 -63.82 0.22 -0.04
CA GLY A 442 -62.90 1.12 -0.72
C GLY A 442 -61.50 1.11 -0.10
N LEU A 443 -61.43 0.92 1.22
CA LEU A 443 -60.17 0.79 1.95
C LEU A 443 -59.43 -0.52 1.62
N ILE A 444 -60.16 -1.64 1.47
CA ILE A 444 -59.57 -2.93 1.10
C ILE A 444 -58.95 -2.87 -0.30
N VAL A 445 -59.67 -2.30 -1.28
CA VAL A 445 -59.16 -2.12 -2.65
C VAL A 445 -57.89 -1.25 -2.64
N LEU A 446 -57.92 -0.10 -1.94
CA LEU A 446 -56.75 0.77 -1.82
C LEU A 446 -55.57 0.04 -1.15
N THR A 447 -55.84 -0.75 -0.10
CA THR A 447 -54.80 -1.51 0.60
C THR A 447 -54.15 -2.57 -0.28
N VAL A 448 -54.93 -3.30 -1.09
CA VAL A 448 -54.39 -4.28 -2.05
C VAL A 448 -53.51 -3.59 -3.09
N LEU A 449 -53.95 -2.44 -3.61
CA LEU A 449 -53.23 -1.67 -4.62
C LEU A 449 -51.91 -1.10 -4.07
N VAL A 450 -51.94 -0.55 -2.85
CA VAL A 450 -50.75 -0.10 -2.10
C VAL A 450 -49.79 -1.26 -1.83
N GLN A 451 -50.30 -2.44 -1.45
CA GLN A 451 -49.45 -3.61 -1.21
C GLN A 451 -48.80 -4.15 -2.50
N ALA A 452 -49.53 -4.18 -3.61
CA ALA A 452 -49.00 -4.62 -4.90
C ALA A 452 -47.89 -3.68 -5.40
N THR A 453 -48.12 -2.37 -5.33
CA THR A 453 -47.14 -1.35 -5.72
C THR A 453 -45.94 -1.28 -4.75
N ALA A 454 -46.15 -1.50 -3.45
CA ALA A 454 -45.07 -1.66 -2.47
C ALA A 454 -44.19 -2.89 -2.76
N ALA A 455 -44.78 -4.02 -3.15
CA ALA A 455 -44.03 -5.21 -3.54
C ALA A 455 -43.18 -4.97 -4.80
N LEU A 456 -43.74 -4.25 -5.78
CA LEU A 456 -43.02 -3.82 -6.98
C LEU A 456 -41.85 -2.90 -6.64
N LEU A 457 -42.05 -1.88 -5.79
CA LEU A 457 -40.98 -0.98 -5.35
C LEU A 457 -39.84 -1.73 -4.66
N ARG A 458 -40.13 -2.71 -3.80
CA ARG A 458 -39.11 -3.55 -3.16
C ARG A 458 -38.30 -4.35 -4.16
N LEU A 459 -38.94 -4.90 -5.21
CA LEU A 459 -38.25 -5.63 -6.26
C LEU A 459 -37.30 -4.73 -7.07
N LEU A 460 -37.68 -3.46 -7.25
CA LEU A 460 -36.90 -2.47 -7.99
C LEU A 460 -35.84 -1.75 -7.13
N THR A 461 -35.83 -1.94 -5.82
CA THR A 461 -34.95 -1.23 -4.88
C THR A 461 -33.49 -1.68 -5.04
N PRO A 462 -32.56 -0.77 -5.39
CA PRO A 462 -31.13 -1.07 -5.42
C PRO A 462 -30.55 -1.41 -4.03
N PRO A 463 -29.41 -2.12 -3.96
CA PRO A 463 -28.77 -2.49 -2.69
C PRO A 463 -28.03 -1.30 -2.03
N PHE A 464 -28.77 -0.30 -1.57
CA PHE A 464 -28.20 0.92 -0.96
C PHE A 464 -27.27 0.66 0.24
N GLY A 465 -27.56 -0.36 1.05
CA GLY A 465 -26.69 -0.71 2.19
C GLY A 465 -25.26 -1.10 1.77
N ALA A 466 -25.12 -1.82 0.65
CA ALA A 466 -23.81 -2.17 0.10
C ALA A 466 -23.07 -0.94 -0.44
N TYR A 467 -23.80 -0.01 -1.08
CA TYR A 467 -23.24 1.25 -1.56
C TYR A 467 -22.72 2.13 -0.42
N THR A 468 -23.47 2.24 0.68
CA THR A 468 -23.06 2.99 1.87
C THR A 468 -21.84 2.38 2.54
N ALA A 469 -21.76 1.04 2.61
CA ALA A 469 -20.59 0.36 3.15
C ALA A 469 -19.32 0.63 2.32
N MET A 470 -19.43 0.53 1.00
CA MET A 470 -18.30 0.81 0.09
C MET A 470 -17.88 2.29 0.12
N SER A 471 -18.83 3.22 0.21
CA SER A 471 -18.55 4.65 0.40
C SER A 471 -17.76 4.90 1.69
N ALA A 472 -18.17 4.29 2.81
CA ALA A 472 -17.48 4.42 4.09
C ALA A 472 -16.05 3.85 4.05
N GLN A 473 -15.83 2.77 3.30
CA GLN A 473 -14.51 2.16 3.09
C GLN A 473 -13.60 3.07 2.27
N LEU A 474 -14.05 3.55 1.10
CA LEU A 474 -13.25 4.43 0.23
C LEU A 474 -12.92 5.76 0.93
N ALA A 475 -13.88 6.34 1.65
CA ALA A 475 -13.64 7.53 2.46
C ALA A 475 -12.66 7.27 3.63
N GLY A 476 -12.61 6.03 4.13
CA GLY A 476 -11.62 5.58 5.10
C GLY A 476 -10.21 5.53 4.50
N SER A 477 -10.06 4.93 3.31
CA SER A 477 -8.78 4.89 2.58
C SER A 477 -8.22 6.28 2.29
N LEU A 478 -9.08 7.22 1.86
CA LEU A 478 -8.68 8.60 1.62
C LEU A 478 -8.19 9.28 2.91
N ARG A 479 -8.91 9.12 4.04
CA ARG A 479 -8.48 9.68 5.33
C ARG A 479 -7.15 9.08 5.79
N HIS A 480 -6.96 7.78 5.61
CA HIS A 480 -5.70 7.11 5.93
C HIS A 480 -4.54 7.66 5.09
N ALA A 481 -4.73 7.83 3.77
CA ALA A 481 -3.72 8.43 2.89
C ALA A 481 -3.32 9.84 3.36
N HIS A 482 -4.29 10.67 3.73
CA HIS A 482 -4.02 11.99 4.31
C HIS A 482 -3.32 11.95 5.68
N SER A 483 -3.74 11.04 6.57
CA SER A 483 -3.10 10.89 7.89
C SER A 483 -1.64 10.49 7.76
N ARG A 484 -1.31 9.61 6.82
CA ARG A 484 0.06 9.20 6.52
C ARG A 484 0.90 10.37 6.00
N LEU A 485 0.36 11.18 5.10
CA LEU A 485 1.05 12.39 4.62
C LEU A 485 1.37 13.35 5.77
N ALA A 486 0.45 13.52 6.72
CA ALA A 486 0.68 14.34 7.90
C ALA A 486 1.70 13.73 8.88
N GLU A 487 1.75 12.40 9.00
CA GLU A 487 2.69 11.69 9.87
C GLU A 487 4.14 11.75 9.35
N PHE A 488 4.33 11.65 8.03
CA PHE A 488 5.66 11.65 7.39
C PHE A 488 5.94 12.95 6.63
N SER A 489 5.36 14.07 7.07
CA SER A 489 5.42 15.33 6.33
C SER A 489 6.85 15.86 6.19
N GLU A 490 7.70 15.64 7.19
CA GLU A 490 9.09 16.07 7.18
C GLU A 490 9.90 15.26 6.16
N GLU A 491 9.82 13.93 6.21
CA GLU A 491 10.52 13.04 5.27
C GLU A 491 10.08 13.28 3.82
N ILE A 492 8.78 13.48 3.60
CA ILE A 492 8.23 13.76 2.27
C ILE A 492 8.72 15.11 1.75
N ALA A 493 8.74 16.16 2.59
CA ALA A 493 9.22 17.48 2.21
C ALA A 493 10.74 17.48 1.91
N PHE A 494 11.55 16.77 2.71
CA PHE A 494 12.98 16.61 2.44
C PHE A 494 13.25 15.90 1.12
N MET A 495 12.47 14.87 0.80
CA MET A 495 12.57 14.10 -0.44
C MET A 495 11.91 14.79 -1.63
N ARG A 496 11.23 15.92 -1.43
CA ARG A 496 10.42 16.62 -2.46
C ARG A 496 9.39 15.70 -3.12
N GLY A 497 8.70 14.92 -2.28
CA GLY A 497 7.73 13.89 -2.71
C GLY A 497 6.31 14.42 -2.97
N GLU A 498 6.09 15.74 -2.97
CA GLU A 498 4.75 16.35 -2.94
C GLU A 498 3.91 15.99 -4.17
N GLU A 499 4.51 15.92 -5.36
CA GLU A 499 3.77 15.51 -6.58
C GLU A 499 3.31 14.06 -6.52
N HIS A 500 4.13 13.16 -5.97
CA HIS A 500 3.78 11.76 -5.84
C HIS A 500 2.64 11.56 -4.83
N GLU A 501 2.74 12.21 -3.68
CA GLU A 501 1.70 12.17 -2.64
C GLU A 501 0.39 12.81 -3.14
N LYS A 502 0.48 13.90 -3.90
CA LYS A 502 -0.67 14.52 -4.56
C LYS A 502 -1.37 13.52 -5.50
N MET A 503 -0.63 12.86 -6.40
CA MET A 503 -1.21 11.87 -7.32
C MET A 503 -1.90 10.73 -6.57
N LEU A 504 -1.33 10.25 -5.46
CA LEU A 504 -1.94 9.20 -4.65
C LEU A 504 -3.25 9.66 -4.00
N ILE A 505 -3.26 10.83 -3.38
CA ILE A 505 -4.45 11.40 -2.74
C ILE A 505 -5.55 11.66 -3.77
N GLU A 506 -5.20 12.26 -4.92
CA GLU A 506 -6.13 12.51 -6.01
C GLU A 506 -6.74 11.21 -6.56
N ARG A 507 -5.96 10.12 -6.63
CA ARG A 507 -6.46 8.80 -7.03
C ARG A 507 -7.48 8.22 -6.04
N GLU A 508 -7.19 8.27 -4.74
CA GLU A 508 -8.13 7.81 -3.70
C GLU A 508 -9.41 8.68 -3.71
N TYR A 509 -9.26 9.99 -3.87
CA TYR A 509 -10.39 10.91 -3.98
C TYR A 509 -11.24 10.64 -5.24
N ALA A 510 -10.61 10.45 -6.40
CA ALA A 510 -11.31 10.11 -7.64
C ALA A 510 -12.11 8.80 -7.50
N SER A 511 -11.58 7.82 -6.76
CA SER A 511 -12.27 6.56 -6.46
C SER A 511 -13.53 6.79 -5.61
N VAL A 512 -13.45 7.65 -4.59
CA VAL A 512 -14.61 8.08 -3.79
C VAL A 512 -15.66 8.74 -4.69
N ILE A 513 -15.26 9.73 -5.49
CA ILE A 513 -16.17 10.51 -6.34
C ILE A 513 -16.83 9.62 -7.41
N LYS A 514 -16.08 8.71 -8.04
CA LYS A 514 -16.62 7.77 -9.02
C LYS A 514 -17.73 6.90 -8.40
N HIS A 515 -17.50 6.42 -7.18
CA HIS A 515 -18.50 5.63 -6.45
C HIS A 515 -19.72 6.48 -6.05
N GLU A 516 -19.51 7.66 -5.47
CA GLU A 516 -20.60 8.57 -5.09
C GLU A 516 -21.46 8.97 -6.30
N ASN A 517 -20.85 9.29 -7.44
CA ASN A 517 -21.57 9.59 -8.69
C ASN A 517 -22.38 8.38 -9.19
N HIS A 518 -21.83 7.17 -9.09
CA HIS A 518 -22.58 5.95 -9.42
C HIS A 518 -23.82 5.78 -8.52
N VAL A 519 -23.65 6.01 -7.21
CA VAL A 519 -24.74 5.91 -6.23
C VAL A 519 -25.79 6.99 -6.48
N LEU A 520 -25.37 8.23 -6.77
CA LEU A 520 -26.26 9.35 -7.09
C LEU A 520 -27.13 9.04 -8.33
N ASN A 521 -26.54 8.55 -9.41
CA ASN A 521 -27.28 8.19 -10.63
C ASN A 521 -28.33 7.10 -10.39
N ARG A 522 -27.99 6.07 -9.61
CA ARG A 522 -28.94 5.00 -9.24
C ARG A 522 -30.04 5.51 -8.31
N ARG A 523 -29.69 6.38 -7.37
CA ARG A 523 -30.61 6.98 -6.40
C ARG A 523 -31.60 7.92 -7.07
N TRP A 524 -31.17 8.71 -8.05
CA TRP A 524 -32.05 9.60 -8.82
C TRP A 524 -33.15 8.81 -9.53
N LEU A 525 -32.77 7.78 -10.32
CA LEU A 525 -33.73 6.97 -11.07
C LEU A 525 -34.74 6.30 -10.13
N PHE A 526 -34.27 5.69 -9.04
CA PHE A 526 -35.14 5.06 -8.06
C PHE A 526 -36.07 6.09 -7.39
N GLY A 527 -35.55 7.27 -7.04
CA GLY A 527 -36.33 8.36 -6.45
C GLY A 527 -37.48 8.82 -7.34
N CYS A 528 -37.28 8.93 -8.66
CA CYS A 528 -38.35 9.25 -9.60
C CYS A 528 -39.47 8.19 -9.61
N ILE A 529 -39.10 6.91 -9.62
CA ILE A 529 -40.06 5.79 -9.59
C ILE A 529 -40.84 5.80 -8.27
N GLU A 530 -40.12 5.99 -7.16
CA GLU A 530 -40.67 6.01 -5.82
C GLU A 530 -41.67 7.17 -5.62
N GLU A 531 -41.27 8.40 -5.94
CA GLU A 531 -42.16 9.57 -5.83
C GLU A 531 -43.35 9.48 -6.79
N GLY A 532 -43.15 8.98 -8.01
CA GLY A 532 -44.21 8.75 -8.99
C GLY A 532 -45.30 7.81 -8.45
N ILE A 533 -44.90 6.70 -7.84
CA ILE A 533 -45.85 5.73 -7.27
C ILE A 533 -46.52 6.29 -6.01
N ILE A 534 -45.75 6.82 -5.06
CA ILE A 534 -46.28 7.20 -3.74
C ILE A 534 -47.11 8.50 -3.80
N LYS A 535 -46.64 9.54 -4.50
CA LYS A 535 -47.34 10.84 -4.51
C LYS A 535 -48.45 10.87 -5.56
N TRP A 536 -48.16 10.42 -6.78
CA TRP A 536 -49.08 10.61 -7.91
C TRP A 536 -50.01 9.42 -8.11
N LEU A 537 -49.49 8.18 -8.11
CA LEU A 537 -50.32 7.00 -8.35
C LEU A 537 -51.28 6.74 -7.17
N TRP A 538 -50.78 6.64 -5.94
CA TRP A 538 -51.61 6.44 -4.75
C TRP A 538 -52.56 7.61 -4.49
N GLY A 539 -52.08 8.85 -4.66
CA GLY A 539 -52.91 10.04 -4.56
C GLY A 539 -54.08 10.03 -5.53
N SER A 540 -53.85 9.61 -6.78
CA SER A 540 -54.90 9.51 -7.81
C SER A 540 -55.95 8.44 -7.47
N PHE A 541 -55.52 7.24 -7.08
CA PHE A 541 -56.46 6.18 -6.67
C PHE A 541 -57.29 6.57 -5.46
N GLY A 542 -56.65 7.21 -4.49
CA GLY A 542 -57.35 7.70 -3.33
C GLY A 542 -58.32 8.84 -3.63
N LEU A 543 -58.03 9.73 -4.58
CA LEU A 543 -58.95 10.80 -4.99
C LEU A 543 -60.21 10.24 -5.64
N ILE A 544 -60.07 9.23 -6.52
CA ILE A 544 -61.20 8.50 -7.12
C ILE A 544 -62.07 7.90 -6.01
N LEU A 545 -61.43 7.30 -5.01
CA LEU A 545 -62.11 6.73 -3.85
C LEU A 545 -62.86 7.82 -3.04
N CYS A 546 -62.21 8.94 -2.72
CA CYS A 546 -62.81 10.04 -1.95
C CYS A 546 -63.93 10.75 -2.71
N ALA A 547 -63.90 10.75 -4.05
CA ALA A 547 -64.93 11.33 -4.90
C ALA A 547 -66.19 10.45 -5.02
N THR A 548 -66.09 9.15 -4.72
CA THR A 548 -67.18 8.18 -4.89
C THR A 548 -68.47 8.59 -4.15
N PRO A 549 -68.46 9.03 -2.87
CA PRO A 549 -69.68 9.47 -2.17
C PRO A 549 -70.31 10.77 -2.70
N VAL A 550 -69.55 11.58 -3.46
CA VAL A 550 -70.04 12.82 -4.07
C VAL A 550 -70.83 12.51 -5.35
N PHE A 551 -70.32 11.60 -6.17
CA PHE A 551 -70.93 11.22 -7.46
C PHE A 551 -71.96 10.09 -7.35
N ILE A 552 -71.78 9.16 -6.41
CA ILE A 552 -72.67 8.01 -6.20
C ILE A 552 -73.51 8.24 -4.95
N LYS A 553 -74.83 8.37 -5.13
CA LYS A 553 -75.78 8.46 -4.00
C LYS A 553 -75.88 7.09 -3.31
N ILE A 554 -75.13 6.92 -2.23
CA ILE A 554 -75.19 5.72 -1.40
C ILE A 554 -76.48 5.77 -0.55
N PRO A 555 -77.36 4.74 -0.59
CA PRO A 555 -78.55 4.69 0.25
C PRO A 555 -78.19 4.68 1.74
N GLY A 556 -78.77 5.58 2.54
CA GLY A 556 -78.58 5.63 4.00
C GLY A 556 -77.64 6.72 4.53
N ILE A 557 -76.99 7.51 3.65
CA ILE A 557 -76.31 8.75 4.04
C ILE A 557 -77.30 9.89 3.81
N SER A 558 -77.58 10.67 4.86
CA SER A 558 -78.61 11.72 4.88
C SER A 558 -78.45 12.71 3.71
N LYS A 559 -79.54 13.41 3.35
CA LYS A 559 -79.55 14.50 2.36
C LYS A 559 -78.64 15.65 2.84
N ALA A 560 -77.32 15.47 2.77
CA ALA A 560 -76.35 16.50 3.06
C ALA A 560 -76.38 17.53 1.92
N ASP A 561 -76.54 18.79 2.31
CA ASP A 561 -76.38 19.97 1.47
C ASP A 561 -75.02 19.99 0.75
N LEU A 562 -74.89 20.76 -0.33
CA LEU A 562 -73.66 20.86 -1.15
C LEU A 562 -72.45 21.20 -0.27
N GLY A 563 -72.62 22.05 0.74
CA GLY A 563 -71.58 22.36 1.71
C GLY A 563 -71.13 21.14 2.53
N GLY A 564 -72.06 20.31 3.01
CA GLY A 564 -71.74 19.11 3.80
C GLY A 564 -71.09 17.99 2.99
N ARG A 565 -71.44 17.86 1.70
CA ARG A 565 -70.75 16.94 0.78
C ARG A 565 -69.33 17.39 0.46
N THR A 566 -69.12 18.71 0.35
CA THR A 566 -67.81 19.31 0.09
C THR A 566 -66.90 19.20 1.31
N GLU A 567 -67.44 19.40 2.52
CA GLU A 567 -66.75 19.18 3.80
C GLU A 567 -66.21 17.75 3.91
N GLY A 568 -67.07 16.75 3.66
CA GLY A 568 -66.68 15.34 3.69
C GLY A 568 -65.63 14.99 2.64
N PHE A 569 -65.76 15.52 1.42
CA PHE A 569 -64.76 15.31 0.36
C PHE A 569 -63.39 15.90 0.72
N ILE A 570 -63.35 17.15 1.22
CA ILE A 570 -62.10 17.84 1.56
C ILE A 570 -61.42 17.17 2.74
N THR A 571 -62.19 16.80 3.77
CA THR A 571 -61.69 16.07 4.94
C THR A 571 -61.11 14.72 4.50
N ASN A 572 -61.83 13.94 3.69
CA ASN A 572 -61.35 12.66 3.17
C ASN A 572 -60.11 12.81 2.29
N ARG A 573 -60.07 13.83 1.43
CA ARG A 573 -58.89 14.15 0.61
C ARG A 573 -57.68 14.49 1.47
N ARG A 574 -57.85 15.28 2.53
CA ARG A 574 -56.78 15.66 3.46
C ARG A 574 -56.25 14.46 4.23
N LEU A 575 -57.13 13.61 4.73
CA LEU A 575 -56.79 12.35 5.41
C LEU A 575 -56.05 11.39 4.47
N LEU A 576 -56.53 11.26 3.23
CA LEU A 576 -55.89 10.45 2.20
C LEU A 576 -54.48 10.94 1.86
N MET A 577 -54.31 12.24 1.59
CA MET A 577 -52.98 12.80 1.31
C MET A 577 -52.03 12.57 2.50
N SER A 578 -52.52 12.79 3.72
CA SER A 578 -51.74 12.54 4.95
C SER A 578 -51.39 11.06 5.14
N SER A 579 -52.29 10.15 4.77
CA SER A 579 -52.05 8.71 4.78
C SER A 579 -51.04 8.30 3.70
N SER A 580 -51.10 8.89 2.50
CA SER A 580 -50.14 8.64 1.41
C SER A 580 -48.73 9.08 1.81
N ASP A 581 -48.61 10.28 2.42
CA ASP A 581 -47.36 10.77 2.98
C ASP A 581 -46.84 9.87 4.09
N ALA A 582 -47.72 9.37 4.96
CA ALA A 582 -47.34 8.45 6.03
C ALA A 582 -46.86 7.10 5.47
N PHE A 583 -47.57 6.49 4.52
CA PHE A 583 -47.10 5.29 3.84
C PHE A 583 -45.78 5.53 3.10
N GLY A 584 -45.62 6.70 2.48
CA GLY A 584 -44.37 7.10 1.85
C GLY A 584 -43.21 7.12 2.83
N ARG A 585 -43.40 7.74 4.01
CA ARG A 585 -42.39 7.73 5.09
C ARG A 585 -42.07 6.32 5.58
N ILE A 586 -43.05 5.42 5.67
CA ILE A 586 -42.80 4.00 6.00
C ILE A 586 -41.95 3.34 4.90
N MET A 587 -42.19 3.66 3.62
CA MET A 587 -41.36 3.14 2.53
C MET A 587 -39.92 3.65 2.63
N TYR A 588 -39.73 4.96 2.85
CA TYR A 588 -38.41 5.57 3.06
C TYR A 588 -37.67 4.97 4.25
N SER A 589 -38.40 4.58 5.31
CA SER A 589 -37.79 3.94 6.48
C SER A 589 -37.06 2.64 6.14
N TYR A 590 -37.40 1.93 5.05
CA TYR A 590 -36.66 0.75 4.62
C TYR A 590 -35.20 1.07 4.29
N LYS A 591 -34.96 2.21 3.64
CA LYS A 591 -33.61 2.69 3.35
C LYS A 591 -32.86 3.01 4.65
N GLU A 592 -33.52 3.71 5.59
CA GLU A 592 -32.94 4.04 6.89
C GLU A 592 -32.62 2.78 7.71
N ILE A 593 -33.47 1.75 7.65
CA ILE A 593 -33.24 0.44 8.28
C ILE A 593 -32.06 -0.27 7.61
N ALA A 594 -31.94 -0.21 6.28
CA ALA A 594 -30.81 -0.81 5.57
C ALA A 594 -29.48 -0.11 5.89
N GLU A 595 -29.48 1.22 6.01
CA GLU A 595 -28.31 1.99 6.48
C GLU A 595 -27.97 1.63 7.94
N LEU A 596 -28.99 1.57 8.81
CA LEU A 596 -28.82 1.14 10.21
C LEU A 596 -28.28 -0.29 10.30
N ALA A 597 -28.72 -1.21 9.45
CA ALA A 597 -28.20 -2.58 9.40
C ALA A 597 -26.72 -2.62 9.06
N GLY A 598 -26.26 -1.77 8.16
CA GLY A 598 -24.84 -1.60 7.87
C GLY A 598 -24.03 -1.15 9.09
N TYR A 599 -24.51 -0.13 9.81
CA TYR A 599 -23.84 0.34 11.04
C TYR A 599 -23.91 -0.70 12.17
N THR A 600 -25.06 -1.36 12.33
CA THR A 600 -25.29 -2.40 13.35
C THR A 600 -24.35 -3.58 13.14
N SER A 601 -24.20 -4.05 11.90
CA SER A 601 -23.28 -5.13 11.57
C SER A 601 -21.84 -4.77 11.91
N ARG A 602 -21.40 -3.53 11.66
CA ARG A 602 -20.06 -3.05 12.02
C ARG A 602 -19.88 -2.94 13.54
N VAL A 603 -20.82 -2.31 14.25
CA VAL A 603 -20.75 -2.19 15.72
C VAL A 603 -20.77 -3.56 16.38
N SER A 604 -21.61 -4.49 15.92
CA SER A 604 -21.64 -5.87 16.42
C SER A 604 -20.31 -6.58 16.13
N LEU A 605 -19.78 -6.48 14.91
CA LEU A 605 -18.48 -7.04 14.56
C LEU A 605 -17.36 -6.52 15.49
N LEU A 606 -17.38 -5.22 15.83
CA LEU A 606 -16.44 -4.62 16.78
C LEU A 606 -16.56 -5.27 18.17
N LEU A 607 -17.78 -5.33 18.72
CA LEU A 607 -18.04 -5.91 20.03
C LEU A 607 -17.68 -7.41 20.08
N ASP A 608 -18.06 -8.17 19.06
CA ASP A 608 -17.80 -9.61 18.97
C ASP A 608 -16.30 -9.90 18.79
N THR A 609 -15.60 -9.08 18.00
CA THR A 609 -14.14 -9.20 17.81
C THR A 609 -13.38 -8.86 19.10
N MET A 610 -13.76 -7.79 19.80
CA MET A 610 -13.17 -7.47 21.10
C MET A 610 -13.45 -8.56 22.15
N LYS A 611 -14.63 -9.17 22.11
CA LYS A 611 -14.95 -10.33 22.96
C LYS A 611 -14.10 -11.55 22.61
N ASP A 612 -13.93 -11.88 21.34
CA ASP A 612 -13.09 -12.99 20.89
C ASP A 612 -11.62 -12.79 21.30
N ILE A 613 -11.09 -11.58 21.11
CA ILE A 613 -9.72 -11.20 21.49
C ILE A 613 -9.49 -11.37 22.98
N ARG A 614 -10.48 -11.03 23.81
CA ARG A 614 -10.42 -11.26 25.26
C ARG A 614 -10.40 -12.74 25.66
N HIS A 615 -11.00 -13.60 24.84
CA HIS A 615 -10.88 -15.05 25.02
C HIS A 615 -9.63 -15.63 24.32
N GLY A 616 -8.68 -14.78 23.91
CA GLY A 616 -7.46 -15.19 23.23
C GLY A 616 -7.68 -15.80 21.85
N LYS A 617 -8.79 -15.49 21.16
CA LYS A 617 -9.11 -15.98 19.81
C LYS A 617 -8.82 -14.91 18.76
N PHE A 618 -7.82 -15.17 17.92
CA PHE A 618 -7.36 -14.25 16.88
C PHE A 618 -7.62 -14.84 15.49
N LYS A 619 -8.02 -14.00 14.52
CA LYS A 619 -8.13 -14.36 13.11
C LYS A 619 -7.20 -13.48 12.28
N LYS A 620 -6.09 -14.07 11.83
CA LYS A 620 -5.10 -13.44 10.96
C LYS A 620 -5.13 -14.09 9.59
N ALA A 621 -5.05 -13.30 8.52
CA ALA A 621 -4.78 -13.82 7.19
C ALA A 621 -3.30 -14.27 7.15
N LEU A 622 -3.09 -15.58 7.08
CA LEU A 622 -1.75 -16.15 6.99
C LEU A 622 -1.15 -15.85 5.61
N VAL A 623 0.10 -15.40 5.59
CA VAL A 623 0.87 -15.20 4.36
C VAL A 623 1.40 -16.57 3.88
N ASN A 624 1.65 -16.72 2.57
CA ASN A 624 2.00 -17.98 1.89
C ASN A 624 3.14 -18.80 2.53
N SER A 625 4.00 -18.22 3.39
CA SER A 625 5.05 -18.89 4.17
C SER A 625 4.53 -19.91 5.20
N ALA A 626 3.24 -19.91 5.51
CA ALA A 626 2.59 -20.90 6.37
C ALA A 626 2.09 -22.18 5.63
N THR A 627 2.40 -22.35 4.34
CA THR A 627 1.91 -23.47 3.51
C THR A 627 2.68 -24.79 3.66
N THR A 628 3.76 -24.84 4.45
CA THR A 628 4.37 -26.11 4.89
C THR A 628 3.55 -26.69 6.03
N GLY A 629 3.14 -27.97 5.91
CA GLY A 629 2.26 -28.63 6.88
C GLY A 629 2.73 -28.55 8.35
N GLU A 630 4.04 -28.53 8.59
CA GLU A 630 4.64 -28.38 9.93
C GLU A 630 4.34 -27.02 10.59
N ASN A 631 4.39 -25.91 9.85
CA ASN A 631 4.15 -24.57 10.39
C ASN A 631 2.67 -24.37 10.77
N ALA A 632 1.76 -25.03 10.04
CA ALA A 632 0.33 -24.99 10.33
C ALA A 632 -0.06 -25.75 11.61
N GLU A 633 0.70 -26.77 12.02
CA GLU A 633 0.47 -27.45 13.31
C GLU A 633 0.91 -26.61 14.51
N ILE A 634 2.06 -25.93 14.41
CA ILE A 634 2.54 -25.01 15.46
C ILE A 634 1.52 -23.89 15.71
N LEU A 635 0.89 -23.36 14.66
CA LEU A 635 -0.12 -22.30 14.76
C LEU A 635 -1.45 -22.75 15.39
N LYS A 636 -1.74 -24.06 15.40
CA LYS A 636 -2.91 -24.64 16.08
C LYS A 636 -2.67 -24.85 17.57
N GLY A 637 -1.41 -24.98 17.97
CA GLY A 637 -1.00 -25.11 19.37
C GLY A 637 -1.30 -23.85 20.19
N ARG A 638 -1.55 -24.06 21.49
CA ARG A 638 -1.53 -23.01 22.51
C ARG A 638 -0.57 -23.47 23.60
N GLY A 639 0.45 -22.65 23.88
CA GLY A 639 1.37 -22.90 24.98
C GLY A 639 0.79 -22.49 26.32
N VAL A 640 1.49 -22.83 27.40
CA VAL A 640 1.07 -22.55 28.79
C VAL A 640 1.93 -21.42 29.35
N ILE A 641 1.29 -20.43 29.97
CA ILE A 641 1.97 -19.37 30.74
C ILE A 641 1.74 -19.65 32.22
N ILE A 642 2.82 -19.74 32.99
CA ILE A 642 2.79 -19.97 34.44
C ILE A 642 3.43 -18.76 35.12
N GLU A 643 2.75 -18.18 36.10
CA GLU A 643 3.34 -17.12 36.92
C GLU A 643 4.43 -17.71 37.83
N SER A 644 5.64 -17.18 37.73
CA SER A 644 6.83 -17.65 38.44
C SER A 644 7.76 -16.47 38.73
N PRO A 645 8.53 -16.46 39.83
CA PRO A 645 9.43 -15.35 40.15
C PRO A 645 10.65 -15.25 39.20
N ASP A 646 10.94 -16.31 38.46
CA ASP A 646 12.03 -16.46 37.49
C ASP A 646 11.52 -16.46 36.04
N ILE A 647 12.43 -16.31 35.06
CA ILE A 647 12.08 -16.32 33.63
C ILE A 647 12.60 -17.60 33.00
N GLN A 648 11.69 -18.48 32.57
CA GLN A 648 12.02 -19.75 31.91
C GLN A 648 11.20 -19.94 30.64
N PHE A 649 11.88 -20.28 29.55
CA PHE A 649 11.28 -20.72 28.30
C PHE A 649 11.60 -22.20 28.13
N GLU A 650 10.58 -23.02 27.91
CA GLU A 650 10.70 -24.46 27.66
C GLU A 650 10.04 -24.80 26.32
N ASN A 651 10.86 -25.02 25.29
CA ASN A 651 10.45 -25.40 23.94
C ASN A 651 9.42 -24.46 23.29
N VAL A 652 9.62 -23.15 23.43
CA VAL A 652 8.66 -22.14 23.01
C VAL A 652 8.94 -21.70 21.57
N PRO A 653 8.03 -21.89 20.61
CA PRO A 653 8.17 -21.35 19.27
C PRO A 653 7.94 -19.83 19.29
N ILE A 654 8.83 -19.09 18.62
CA ILE A 654 8.67 -17.64 18.42
C ILE A 654 8.02 -17.43 17.06
N VAL A 655 6.74 -17.06 17.06
CA VAL A 655 5.93 -16.89 15.86
C VAL A 655 5.46 -15.45 15.75
N THR A 656 5.59 -14.85 14.57
CA THR A 656 5.03 -13.52 14.31
C THR A 656 3.49 -13.58 14.24
N PRO A 657 2.80 -12.45 14.44
CA PRO A 657 1.37 -12.37 14.18
C PRO A 657 1.01 -12.77 12.76
N THR A 658 1.88 -12.53 11.77
CA THR A 658 1.68 -12.91 10.36
C THR A 658 1.77 -14.42 10.10
N GLY A 659 2.18 -15.20 11.11
CA GLY A 659 2.29 -16.65 11.06
C GLY A 659 3.67 -17.18 10.71
N ASP A 660 4.68 -16.31 10.62
CA ASP A 660 6.05 -16.71 10.32
C ASP A 660 6.73 -17.24 11.58
N VAL A 661 7.27 -18.47 11.50
CA VAL A 661 8.02 -19.08 12.59
C VAL A 661 9.46 -18.57 12.54
N LEU A 662 9.82 -17.68 13.48
CA LEU A 662 11.16 -17.10 13.58
C LEU A 662 12.14 -18.03 14.29
N VAL A 663 11.67 -18.73 15.33
CA VAL A 663 12.43 -19.77 16.04
C VAL A 663 11.49 -20.93 16.33
N LYS A 664 11.89 -22.15 15.97
CA LYS A 664 11.05 -23.35 16.12
C LYS A 664 10.85 -23.76 17.58
N SER A 665 11.90 -23.67 18.38
CA SER A 665 11.89 -24.07 19.80
C SER A 665 12.95 -23.29 20.54
N LEU A 666 12.54 -22.33 21.39
CA LEU A 666 13.43 -21.52 22.22
C LEU A 666 13.33 -22.00 23.67
N SER A 667 14.48 -22.34 24.24
CA SER A 667 14.63 -22.73 25.64
C SER A 667 15.79 -22.00 26.31
N PHE A 668 15.51 -21.24 27.36
CA PHE A 668 16.52 -20.58 28.20
C PHE A 668 15.95 -20.33 29.60
N HIS A 669 16.83 -20.09 30.58
CA HIS A 669 16.44 -19.87 31.97
C HIS A 669 17.28 -18.76 32.60
N ILE A 670 16.60 -17.79 33.21
CA ILE A 670 17.18 -16.75 34.06
C ILE A 670 16.73 -17.08 35.48
N SER A 671 17.65 -17.65 36.25
CA SER A 671 17.35 -18.30 37.54
C SER A 671 17.20 -17.32 38.69
N GLU A 672 17.91 -16.18 38.64
CA GLU A 672 18.01 -15.24 39.75
C GLU A 672 17.84 -13.78 39.26
N PRO A 673 17.11 -12.92 40.02
CA PRO A 673 17.15 -11.47 39.81
C PRO A 673 18.59 -10.94 39.89
N GLY A 674 18.94 -10.01 39.01
CA GLY A 674 20.31 -9.49 38.86
C GLY A 674 21.16 -10.20 37.79
N GLN A 675 20.71 -11.34 37.25
CA GLN A 675 21.32 -11.93 36.05
C GLN A 675 20.89 -11.15 34.79
N HIS A 676 21.69 -10.16 34.42
CA HIS A 676 21.44 -9.33 33.23
C HIS A 676 21.68 -10.14 31.94
N LEU A 677 20.69 -10.17 31.04
CA LEU A 677 20.72 -10.89 29.77
C LEU A 677 20.97 -9.94 28.60
N LEU A 678 22.01 -10.20 27.81
CA LEU A 678 22.25 -9.55 26.54
C LEU A 678 21.67 -10.38 25.39
N VAL A 679 20.83 -9.79 24.56
CA VAL A 679 20.22 -10.43 23.39
C VAL A 679 20.83 -9.85 22.12
N ILE A 680 21.46 -10.69 21.31
CA ILE A 680 22.12 -10.29 20.06
C ILE A 680 21.64 -11.14 18.89
N GLY A 681 21.69 -10.58 17.67
CA GLY A 681 21.44 -11.33 16.45
C GLY A 681 21.01 -10.43 15.29
N PRO A 682 20.90 -10.97 14.07
CA PRO A 682 20.50 -10.19 12.89
C PRO A 682 19.13 -9.51 13.03
N ASN A 683 18.86 -8.52 12.19
CA ASN A 683 17.53 -7.90 12.15
C ASN A 683 16.47 -8.92 11.68
N GLY A 684 15.28 -8.88 12.27
CA GLY A 684 14.18 -9.80 11.91
C GLY A 684 14.23 -11.21 12.53
N CYS A 685 15.24 -11.57 13.31
CA CYS A 685 15.37 -12.94 13.89
C CYS A 685 14.45 -13.23 15.09
N GLY A 686 13.67 -12.24 15.58
CA GLY A 686 12.69 -12.44 16.65
C GLY A 686 13.06 -11.86 18.03
N LYS A 687 14.09 -11.02 18.14
CA LYS A 687 14.49 -10.35 19.40
C LYS A 687 13.33 -9.57 20.04
N SER A 688 12.70 -8.64 19.31
CA SER A 688 11.56 -7.88 19.82
C SER A 688 10.30 -8.75 19.98
N SER A 689 10.19 -9.85 19.25
CA SER A 689 9.09 -10.83 19.39
C SER A 689 9.14 -11.54 20.75
N LEU A 690 10.34 -11.95 21.20
CA LEU A 690 10.56 -12.50 22.54
C LEU A 690 10.03 -11.56 23.63
N PHE A 691 10.34 -10.27 23.52
CA PHE A 691 9.90 -9.26 24.49
C PHE A 691 8.40 -9.01 24.48
N ARG A 692 7.75 -9.12 23.33
CA ARG A 692 6.29 -9.05 23.24
C ARG A 692 5.62 -10.25 23.92
N ILE A 693 6.24 -11.42 23.92
CA ILE A 693 5.76 -12.59 24.68
C ILE A 693 5.97 -12.37 26.19
N LEU A 694 7.15 -11.91 26.62
CA LEU A 694 7.43 -11.58 28.03
C LEU A 694 6.46 -10.53 28.60
N GLY A 695 6.21 -9.46 27.84
CA GLY A 695 5.28 -8.38 28.20
C GLY A 695 3.79 -8.72 28.05
N GLY A 696 3.45 -9.96 27.68
CA GLY A 696 2.08 -10.45 27.55
C GLY A 696 1.30 -9.87 26.36
N LEU A 697 1.99 -9.30 25.37
CA LEU A 697 1.38 -8.72 24.16
C LEU A 697 1.07 -9.78 23.12
N TRP A 698 1.94 -10.77 22.95
CA TRP A 698 1.77 -11.87 21.98
C TRP A 698 1.41 -13.18 22.69
N PRO A 699 0.52 -14.00 22.10
CA PRO A 699 0.20 -15.30 22.65
C PRO A 699 1.35 -16.30 22.45
N VAL A 700 1.38 -17.33 23.29
CA VAL A 700 2.32 -18.45 23.17
C VAL A 700 1.65 -19.56 22.35
N TYR A 701 2.30 -20.00 21.27
CA TYR A 701 1.76 -21.03 20.35
C TYR A 701 2.19 -22.47 20.71
N GLY A 702 3.13 -22.63 21.63
CA GLY A 702 3.59 -23.94 22.12
C GLY A 702 4.60 -23.82 23.26
N GLY A 703 4.93 -24.93 23.90
CA GLY A 703 5.86 -24.93 25.04
C GLY A 703 5.29 -24.31 26.31
N VAL A 704 6.18 -24.06 27.28
CA VAL A 704 5.85 -23.46 28.59
C VAL A 704 6.69 -22.21 28.80
N VAL A 705 6.03 -21.10 29.16
CA VAL A 705 6.67 -19.86 29.58
C VAL A 705 6.39 -19.65 31.05
N ARG A 706 7.43 -19.68 31.89
CA ARG A 706 7.36 -19.26 33.28
C ARG A 706 7.90 -17.84 33.39
N LYS A 707 7.12 -16.93 33.93
CA LYS A 707 7.54 -15.52 34.07
C LYS A 707 6.78 -14.82 35.19
N PRO A 708 7.31 -13.71 35.72
CA PRO A 708 6.57 -12.85 36.64
C PRO A 708 5.34 -12.19 35.98
N ALA A 709 4.51 -11.59 36.83
CA ALA A 709 3.38 -10.79 36.41
C ALA A 709 3.84 -9.68 35.44
N ALA A 710 3.02 -9.38 34.43
CA ALA A 710 3.39 -8.40 33.39
C ALA A 710 3.63 -6.98 33.94
N SER A 711 3.06 -6.65 35.09
CA SER A 711 3.26 -5.37 35.81
C SER A 711 4.67 -5.18 36.38
N GLU A 712 5.44 -6.27 36.54
CA GLU A 712 6.84 -6.20 37.02
C GLU A 712 7.85 -5.87 35.91
N PHE A 713 7.39 -5.77 34.66
CA PHE A 713 8.19 -5.48 33.48
C PHE A 713 7.94 -4.07 32.96
N ILE A 714 9.01 -3.34 32.67
CA ILE A 714 8.96 -2.12 31.84
C ILE A 714 9.80 -2.33 30.58
N LEU A 715 9.23 -1.94 29.44
CA LEU A 715 9.92 -1.95 28.15
C LEU A 715 10.29 -0.52 27.76
N ILE A 716 11.57 -0.28 27.50
CA ILE A 716 12.05 0.89 26.77
C ILE A 716 12.27 0.45 25.31
N PRO A 717 11.38 0.83 24.38
CA PRO A 717 11.57 0.55 22.97
C PRO A 717 12.64 1.48 22.35
N GLN A 718 13.14 1.12 21.17
CA GLN A 718 14.10 1.91 20.40
C GLN A 718 13.64 3.36 20.18
N ARG A 719 12.34 3.55 19.92
CA ARG A 719 11.65 4.85 19.81
C ARG A 719 10.67 5.00 21.00
N PRO A 720 11.05 5.71 22.07
CA PRO A 720 10.21 5.86 23.25
C PRO A 720 8.88 6.55 22.96
N TYR A 721 7.81 6.07 23.60
CA TYR A 721 6.52 6.76 23.62
C TYR A 721 6.58 7.98 24.54
N LEU A 722 6.14 9.13 24.03
CA LEU A 722 5.95 10.36 24.77
C LEU A 722 4.45 10.58 25.00
N SER A 723 4.07 10.77 26.25
CA SER A 723 2.68 11.01 26.62
C SER A 723 2.23 12.39 26.16
N LEU A 724 0.94 12.54 25.87
CA LEU A 724 0.34 13.87 25.75
C LEU A 724 0.27 14.51 27.15
N GLY A 725 0.62 15.79 27.26
CA GLY A 725 0.55 16.53 28.52
C GLY A 725 1.85 17.23 28.88
N THR A 726 2.16 17.26 30.17
CA THR A 726 3.23 18.06 30.74
C THR A 726 4.60 17.37 30.68
N LEU A 727 5.68 18.09 31.01
CA LEU A 727 7.02 17.50 31.16
C LEU A 727 7.02 16.45 32.27
N ARG A 728 6.34 16.73 33.38
CA ARG A 728 6.13 15.80 34.49
C ARG A 728 5.50 14.49 34.00
N ASP A 729 4.43 14.59 33.19
CA ASP A 729 3.74 13.41 32.66
C ASP A 729 4.68 12.50 31.86
N GLN A 730 5.71 13.05 31.20
CA GLN A 730 6.69 12.24 30.46
C GLN A 730 7.48 11.28 31.35
N ILE A 731 7.74 11.66 32.60
CA ILE A 731 8.52 10.85 33.55
C ILE A 731 7.60 9.92 34.34
N ILE A 732 6.44 10.41 34.79
CA ILE A 732 5.58 9.63 35.70
C ILE A 732 4.65 8.65 34.97
N TYR A 733 4.43 8.81 33.65
CA TYR A 733 3.56 7.93 32.87
C TYR A 733 3.88 6.44 33.10
N PRO A 734 2.88 5.57 33.38
CA PRO A 734 1.44 5.78 33.25
C PRO A 734 0.72 6.38 34.48
N HIS A 735 1.43 6.77 35.53
CA HIS A 735 0.82 7.39 36.71
C HIS A 735 0.36 8.82 36.43
N SER A 736 -0.69 9.24 37.14
CA SER A 736 -1.11 10.65 37.20
C SER A 736 -0.38 11.39 38.33
N LYS A 737 -0.43 12.73 38.32
CA LYS A 737 0.08 13.56 39.42
C LYS A 737 -0.50 13.14 40.78
N ALA A 738 -1.80 12.89 40.86
CA ALA A 738 -2.44 12.40 42.09
C ALA A 738 -1.86 11.06 42.57
N THR A 739 -1.46 10.18 41.64
CA THR A 739 -0.83 8.89 41.98
C THR A 739 0.61 9.10 42.46
N MET A 740 1.37 10.00 41.83
CA MET A 740 2.69 10.42 42.27
C MET A 740 2.66 10.98 43.70
N ASP A 741 1.73 11.89 43.97
CA ASP A 741 1.53 12.49 45.29
C ASP A 741 1.16 11.43 46.34
N SER A 742 0.31 10.46 45.98
CA SER A 742 -0.06 9.34 46.87
C SER A 742 1.10 8.40 47.20
N ARG A 743 2.11 8.31 46.32
CA ARG A 743 3.36 7.56 46.56
C ARG A 743 4.36 8.35 47.39
N GLY A 744 4.07 9.61 47.72
CA GLY A 744 4.96 10.50 48.45
C GLY A 744 6.18 10.98 47.64
N ILE A 745 6.13 10.88 46.31
CA ILE A 745 7.23 11.32 45.43
C ILE A 745 7.02 12.80 45.09
N THR A 746 8.06 13.61 45.28
CA THR A 746 8.04 15.06 45.08
C THR A 746 8.76 15.48 43.79
N ASP A 747 8.58 16.74 43.39
CA ASP A 747 9.31 17.35 42.26
C ASP A 747 10.82 17.31 42.46
N SER A 748 11.29 17.36 43.71
CA SER A 748 12.71 17.23 44.06
C SER A 748 13.25 15.84 43.74
N ASP A 749 12.44 14.80 43.94
CA ASP A 749 12.81 13.43 43.59
C ASP A 749 12.89 13.25 42.07
N LEU A 750 11.92 13.83 41.34
CA LEU A 750 11.96 13.86 39.87
C LEU A 750 13.18 14.63 39.35
N PHE A 751 13.54 15.75 39.99
CA PHE A 751 14.74 16.50 39.64
C PHE A 751 16.01 15.67 39.87
N THR A 752 16.09 14.94 40.98
CA THR A 752 17.19 14.02 41.27
C THR A 752 17.31 12.93 40.20
N ILE A 753 16.19 12.36 39.76
CA ILE A 753 16.15 11.40 38.65
C ILE A 753 16.65 12.04 37.35
N LEU A 754 16.25 13.28 37.04
CA LEU A 754 16.73 14.01 35.87
C LEU A 754 18.24 14.30 35.93
N SER A 755 18.78 14.59 37.11
CA SER A 755 20.23 14.76 37.31
C SER A 755 21.01 13.48 37.00
N VAL A 756 20.47 12.30 37.36
CA VAL A 756 21.10 11.01 37.02
C VAL A 756 21.21 10.84 35.51
N VAL A 757 20.19 11.22 34.73
CA VAL A 757 20.21 11.14 33.26
C VAL A 757 20.84 12.36 32.58
N GLN A 758 21.39 13.30 33.37
CA GLN A 758 21.98 14.56 32.91
C GLN A 758 21.01 15.39 32.04
N MET A 759 19.79 15.59 32.56
CA MET A 759 18.73 16.39 31.93
C MET A 759 18.11 17.44 32.86
N GLU A 760 18.76 17.81 33.96
CA GLU A 760 18.23 18.80 34.92
C GLU A 760 17.83 20.15 34.29
N SER A 761 18.59 20.61 33.28
CA SER A 761 18.32 21.88 32.59
C SER A 761 17.03 21.88 31.75
N ILE A 762 16.42 20.72 31.45
CA ILE A 762 15.19 20.65 30.66
C ILE A 762 14.01 21.31 31.36
N VAL A 763 13.99 21.27 32.70
CA VAL A 763 12.90 21.85 33.49
C VAL A 763 12.87 23.36 33.28
N ASP A 764 14.02 24.04 33.41
CA ASP A 764 14.11 25.48 33.21
C ASP A 764 13.99 25.86 31.73
N ARG A 765 14.61 25.08 30.84
CA ARG A 765 14.62 25.33 29.38
C ARG A 765 13.21 25.30 28.79
N GLU A 766 12.35 24.40 29.25
CA GLU A 766 11.04 24.15 28.64
C GLU A 766 9.87 24.85 29.34
N GLY A 767 10.11 25.59 30.44
CA GLY A 767 9.11 26.38 31.14
C GLY A 767 8.50 25.73 32.38
N GLY A 768 9.22 24.80 33.02
CA GLY A 768 8.85 24.14 34.27
C GLY A 768 8.17 22.78 34.09
N TRP A 769 7.87 22.11 35.21
CA TRP A 769 7.30 20.77 35.25
C TRP A 769 5.92 20.64 34.59
N ASP A 770 5.12 21.69 34.68
CA ASP A 770 3.73 21.71 34.19
C ASP A 770 3.62 22.35 32.78
N ALA A 771 4.77 22.64 32.12
CA ALA A 771 4.77 23.04 30.72
C ALA A 771 4.22 21.90 29.86
N ALA A 772 3.31 22.20 28.93
CA ALA A 772 2.73 21.22 28.00
C ALA A 772 3.05 21.62 26.55
N LYS A 773 3.67 20.71 25.80
CA LYS A 773 4.13 20.91 24.42
C LYS A 773 3.95 19.64 23.60
N GLU A 774 4.10 19.73 22.28
CA GLU A 774 4.29 18.53 21.44
C GLU A 774 5.73 18.04 21.62
N TRP A 775 5.92 17.17 22.62
CA TRP A 775 7.24 16.67 23.02
C TRP A 775 7.93 15.86 21.93
N ARG A 776 7.18 15.33 20.96
CA ARG A 776 7.73 14.62 19.81
C ARG A 776 8.60 15.52 18.94
N ASP A 777 8.24 16.78 18.78
CA ASP A 777 8.97 17.71 17.92
C ASP A 777 9.99 18.54 18.71
N THR A 778 9.73 18.73 20.02
CA THR A 778 10.57 19.55 20.90
C THR A 778 11.85 18.83 21.35
N LEU A 779 11.80 17.51 21.56
CA LEU A 779 12.91 16.73 22.11
C LEU A 779 13.76 16.08 21.02
N SER A 780 15.08 16.11 21.19
CA SER A 780 16.00 15.34 20.34
C SER A 780 15.85 13.84 20.58
N GLY A 781 16.28 12.99 19.64
CA GLY A 781 16.22 11.53 19.80
C GLY A 781 16.96 11.01 21.05
N GLY A 782 18.11 11.60 21.38
CA GLY A 782 18.86 11.29 22.59
C GLY A 782 18.12 11.71 23.86
N ASP A 783 17.49 12.90 23.86
CA ASP A 783 16.67 13.39 24.98
C ASP A 783 15.45 12.48 25.21
N LYS A 784 14.81 12.01 24.14
CA LYS A 784 13.70 11.05 24.24
C LYS A 784 14.12 9.75 24.94
N GLN A 785 15.30 9.20 24.59
CA GLN A 785 15.83 8.02 25.26
C GLN A 785 16.15 8.31 26.74
N LYS A 786 16.81 9.43 27.04
CA LYS A 786 17.11 9.82 28.42
C LYS A 786 15.85 10.01 29.29
N ILE A 787 14.78 10.60 28.75
CA ILE A 787 13.48 10.68 29.46
C ILE A 787 12.89 9.29 29.69
N ALA A 788 13.03 8.37 28.73
CA ALA A 788 12.58 6.99 28.92
C ALA A 788 13.35 6.28 30.07
N TRP A 789 14.64 6.56 30.21
CA TRP A 789 15.45 6.12 31.35
C TRP A 789 15.02 6.78 32.67
N ALA A 790 14.72 8.09 32.66
CA ALA A 790 14.15 8.77 33.82
C ALA A 790 12.82 8.12 34.26
N ARG A 791 11.96 7.78 33.30
CA ARG A 791 10.71 7.04 33.55
C ARG A 791 10.98 5.65 34.15
N LEU A 792 12.00 4.93 33.66
CA LEU A 792 12.40 3.66 34.24
C LEU A 792 12.82 3.79 35.72
N PHE A 793 13.61 4.82 36.04
CA PHE A 793 14.08 5.06 37.40
C PHE A 793 12.94 5.49 38.35
N TYR A 794 11.97 6.26 37.86
CA TYR A 794 10.78 6.63 38.63
C TYR A 794 9.93 5.42 39.03
N HIS A 795 9.76 4.44 38.13
CA HIS A 795 8.92 3.27 38.39
C HIS A 795 9.64 2.15 39.13
N HIS A 796 10.95 2.04 38.99
CA HIS A 796 11.77 1.05 39.70
C HIS A 796 11.24 -0.40 39.56
N PRO A 797 11.08 -0.92 38.33
CA PRO A 797 10.54 -2.27 38.10
C PRO A 797 11.57 -3.35 38.47
N LYS A 798 11.11 -4.59 38.67
CA LYS A 798 12.01 -5.73 38.90
C LYS A 798 12.77 -6.13 37.64
N TYR A 799 12.12 -6.04 36.47
CA TYR A 799 12.72 -6.32 35.17
C TYR A 799 12.54 -5.14 34.20
N ALA A 800 13.63 -4.77 33.54
CA ALA A 800 13.63 -3.78 32.46
C ALA A 800 14.07 -4.44 31.16
N ILE A 801 13.24 -4.28 30.13
CA ILE A 801 13.56 -4.69 28.76
C ILE A 801 14.05 -3.45 28.01
N LEU A 802 15.27 -3.51 27.48
CA LEU A 802 15.93 -2.40 26.82
C LEU A 802 16.16 -2.75 25.34
N ASP A 803 15.28 -2.29 24.46
CA ASP A 803 15.40 -2.52 23.01
C ASP A 803 16.18 -1.37 22.37
N GLU A 804 17.50 -1.52 22.22
CA GLU A 804 18.41 -0.48 21.72
C GLU A 804 18.30 0.86 22.46
N ALA A 805 17.96 0.83 23.75
CA ALA A 805 17.63 2.00 24.57
C ALA A 805 18.80 2.97 24.83
N THR A 806 20.01 2.65 24.38
CA THR A 806 21.23 3.47 24.53
C THR A 806 21.88 3.82 23.19
N SER A 807 21.23 3.48 22.06
CA SER A 807 21.75 3.70 20.71
C SER A 807 22.00 5.18 20.38
N LEU A 808 21.20 6.10 20.91
CA LEU A 808 21.32 7.55 20.72
C LEU A 808 21.94 8.25 21.95
N VAL A 809 22.45 7.47 22.90
CA VAL A 809 23.09 7.97 24.12
C VAL A 809 24.61 7.77 24.02
N PRO A 810 25.41 8.80 24.39
CA PRO A 810 26.87 8.67 24.49
C PRO A 810 27.32 7.51 25.38
N GLN A 811 28.48 6.91 25.07
CA GLN A 811 28.98 5.70 25.75
C GLN A 811 29.32 5.93 27.25
N ASP A 812 29.76 7.13 27.61
CA ASP A 812 30.01 7.52 28.99
C ASP A 812 28.72 7.59 29.82
N MET A 813 27.65 8.12 29.22
CA MET A 813 26.32 8.15 29.81
C MET A 813 25.70 6.75 29.90
N GLU A 814 25.88 5.92 28.87
CA GLU A 814 25.43 4.51 28.88
C GLU A 814 25.96 3.75 30.10
N GLY A 815 27.24 3.92 30.43
CA GLY A 815 27.82 3.31 31.64
C GLY A 815 27.15 3.77 32.94
N LYS A 816 26.86 5.07 33.06
CA LYS A 816 26.17 5.64 34.24
C LYS A 816 24.74 5.12 34.38
N LEU A 817 24.00 5.03 33.27
CA LEU A 817 22.62 4.51 33.25
C LEU A 817 22.56 3.06 33.71
N MET A 818 23.43 2.20 33.14
CA MET A 818 23.52 0.79 33.51
C MET A 818 23.89 0.62 34.98
N GLN A 819 24.92 1.35 35.45
CA GLN A 819 25.35 1.30 36.84
C GLN A 819 24.22 1.72 37.80
N HIS A 820 23.48 2.78 37.49
CA HIS A 820 22.39 3.25 38.33
C HIS A 820 21.24 2.24 38.36
N ALA A 821 20.85 1.67 37.22
CA ALA A 821 19.82 0.63 37.16
C ALA A 821 20.19 -0.62 37.97
N THR A 822 21.45 -1.07 37.90
CA THR A 822 21.95 -2.19 38.71
C THR A 822 21.96 -1.84 40.21
N LYS A 823 22.30 -0.61 40.60
CA LYS A 823 22.22 -0.14 42.01
C LYS A 823 20.78 -0.15 42.54
N LEU A 824 19.80 0.14 41.69
CA LEU A 824 18.37 0.03 42.00
C LEU A 824 17.88 -1.44 42.01
N GLY A 825 18.75 -2.43 41.76
CA GLY A 825 18.37 -3.84 41.76
C GLY A 825 17.49 -4.25 40.56
N ILE A 826 17.47 -3.45 39.49
CA ILE A 826 16.68 -3.73 38.28
C ILE A 826 17.41 -4.79 37.44
N THR A 827 16.74 -5.89 37.11
CA THR A 827 17.29 -6.91 36.19
C THR A 827 17.12 -6.45 34.74
N LEU A 828 18.19 -6.48 33.95
CA LEU A 828 18.25 -5.87 32.61
C LEU A 828 18.23 -6.94 31.53
N LEU A 829 17.28 -6.83 30.59
CA LEU A 829 17.17 -7.65 29.39
C LEU A 829 17.42 -6.75 28.18
N THR A 830 18.64 -6.70 27.68
CA THR A 830 19.09 -5.68 26.72
C THR A 830 19.28 -6.27 25.33
N VAL A 831 18.64 -5.69 24.32
CA VAL A 831 18.99 -5.88 22.90
C VAL A 831 19.95 -4.79 22.49
N SER A 832 21.18 -5.18 22.13
CA SER A 832 22.19 -4.26 21.62
C SER A 832 23.34 -5.01 20.98
N HIS A 833 23.95 -4.40 19.97
CA HIS A 833 25.20 -4.88 19.37
C HIS A 833 26.45 -4.19 19.94
N ARG A 834 26.29 -3.28 20.91
CA ARG A 834 27.39 -2.47 21.45
C ARG A 834 28.29 -3.30 22.40
N PRO A 835 29.60 -3.40 22.13
CA PRO A 835 30.54 -4.13 23.01
C PRO A 835 30.65 -3.54 24.42
N SER A 836 30.43 -2.23 24.57
CA SER A 836 30.47 -1.50 25.85
C SER A 836 29.50 -2.04 26.91
N LEU A 837 28.46 -2.77 26.48
CA LEU A 837 27.45 -3.35 27.35
C LEU A 837 27.83 -4.73 27.89
N TRP A 838 28.82 -5.41 27.31
CA TRP A 838 29.16 -6.77 27.70
C TRP A 838 29.59 -6.89 29.16
N LYS A 839 30.30 -5.88 29.68
CA LYS A 839 30.74 -5.82 31.08
C LYS A 839 29.60 -5.79 32.10
N TRP A 840 28.38 -5.42 31.68
CA TRP A 840 27.20 -5.34 32.55
C TRP A 840 26.32 -6.58 32.48
N HIS A 841 26.56 -7.50 31.54
CA HIS A 841 25.69 -8.66 31.29
C HIS A 841 26.42 -9.96 31.61
N SER A 842 25.78 -10.84 32.37
CA SER A 842 26.35 -12.14 32.74
C SER A 842 25.88 -13.28 31.82
N LEU A 843 24.80 -13.07 31.09
CA LEU A 843 24.20 -14.04 30.16
C LEU A 843 24.11 -13.45 28.76
N ILE A 844 24.25 -14.29 27.73
CA ILE A 844 24.05 -13.92 26.33
C ILE A 844 23.11 -14.90 25.63
N LEU A 845 22.14 -14.35 24.92
CA LEU A 845 21.27 -15.06 23.99
C LEU A 845 21.56 -14.56 22.57
N GLN A 846 22.23 -15.38 21.78
CA GLN A 846 22.64 -15.07 20.42
C GLN A 846 21.79 -15.83 19.40
N TYR A 847 21.03 -15.11 18.58
CA TYR A 847 20.28 -15.65 17.44
C TYR A 847 21.20 -15.76 16.21
N ASP A 848 21.05 -16.82 15.42
CA ASP A 848 21.81 -17.04 14.19
C ASP A 848 21.18 -16.40 12.93
N GLY A 849 19.87 -16.06 12.99
CA GLY A 849 19.10 -15.49 11.89
C GLY A 849 18.45 -16.51 10.95
N VAL A 850 18.72 -17.81 11.11
CA VAL A 850 18.13 -18.92 10.33
C VAL A 850 17.26 -19.85 11.18
N GLY A 851 16.95 -19.43 12.41
CA GLY A 851 16.00 -20.10 13.31
C GLY A 851 16.64 -20.87 14.46
N GLY A 852 17.97 -20.83 14.57
CA GLY A 852 18.73 -21.33 15.72
C GLY A 852 19.14 -20.21 16.67
N TYR A 853 19.59 -20.62 17.86
CA TYR A 853 20.05 -19.72 18.91
C TYR A 853 21.09 -20.41 19.79
N VAL A 854 21.88 -19.61 20.49
CA VAL A 854 22.86 -20.04 21.49
C VAL A 854 22.61 -19.24 22.76
N PHE A 855 22.44 -19.93 23.89
CA PHE A 855 22.31 -19.33 25.21
C PHE A 855 23.47 -19.81 26.10
N THR A 856 24.32 -18.88 26.54
CA THR A 856 25.50 -19.19 27.37
C THR A 856 25.80 -18.07 28.36
N LYS A 857 26.69 -18.33 29.32
CA LYS A 857 27.28 -17.27 30.16
C LYS A 857 28.19 -16.39 29.32
N LEU A 858 28.10 -15.07 29.52
CA LEU A 858 28.93 -14.08 28.84
C LEU A 858 30.22 -13.84 29.62
N ASP A 859 31.34 -14.17 28.99
CA ASP A 859 32.68 -13.77 29.44
C ASP A 859 33.10 -12.54 28.63
N ALA A 860 32.93 -11.35 29.22
CA ALA A 860 33.14 -10.08 28.53
C ALA A 860 34.61 -9.86 28.15
N GLU A 861 35.55 -10.23 29.02
CA GLU A 861 36.98 -10.04 28.79
C GLU A 861 37.48 -10.93 27.65
N LYS A 862 37.15 -12.22 27.71
CA LYS A 862 37.52 -13.16 26.66
C LYS A 862 36.92 -12.78 25.31
N ARG A 863 35.66 -12.33 25.29
CA ARG A 863 34.99 -11.94 24.05
C ARG A 863 35.54 -10.65 23.47
N LEU A 864 35.90 -9.67 24.31
CA LEU A 864 36.54 -8.43 23.86
C LEU A 864 37.91 -8.71 23.25
N ALA A 865 38.73 -9.53 23.91
CA ALA A 865 40.03 -9.95 23.39
C ALA A 865 39.91 -10.66 22.03
N LEU A 866 38.96 -11.59 21.88
CA LEU A 866 38.69 -12.27 20.61
C LEU A 866 38.21 -11.30 19.52
N GLN A 867 37.44 -10.27 19.87
CA GLN A 867 36.98 -9.28 18.90
C GLN A 867 38.10 -8.34 18.45
N GLU A 868 38.97 -7.92 19.37
CA GLU A 868 40.18 -7.15 19.03
C GLU A 868 41.14 -7.97 18.15
N GLU A 869 41.35 -9.25 18.49
CA GLU A 869 42.13 -10.17 17.66
C GLU A 869 41.52 -10.33 16.25
N LYS A 870 40.20 -10.53 16.17
CA LYS A 870 39.47 -10.59 14.90
C LYS A 870 39.67 -9.32 14.07
N GLN A 871 39.49 -8.14 14.67
CA GLN A 871 39.69 -6.86 13.98
C GLN A 871 41.14 -6.68 13.51
N ALA A 872 42.12 -7.09 14.32
CA ALA A 872 43.52 -7.05 13.94
C ALA A 872 43.83 -7.99 12.75
N LEU A 873 43.22 -9.17 12.71
CA LEU A 873 43.35 -10.10 11.59
C LEU A 873 42.66 -9.59 10.32
N GLU A 874 41.45 -9.01 10.43
CA GLU A 874 40.74 -8.40 9.29
C GLU A 874 41.53 -7.22 8.71
N ALA A 875 42.16 -6.40 9.55
CA ALA A 875 43.04 -5.32 9.09
C ALA A 875 44.26 -5.85 8.34
N LYS A 876 44.89 -6.94 8.83
CA LYS A 876 46.01 -7.60 8.13
C LYS A 876 45.58 -8.21 6.79
N LEU A 877 44.39 -8.82 6.73
CA LEU A 877 43.85 -9.42 5.52
C LEU A 877 43.67 -8.39 4.40
N LEU A 878 43.28 -7.16 4.74
CA LEU A 878 43.10 -6.05 3.79
C LEU A 878 44.41 -5.60 3.12
N GLU A 879 45.56 -5.85 3.74
CA GLU A 879 46.89 -5.47 3.22
C GLU A 879 47.50 -6.50 2.25
N ILE A 880 46.97 -7.73 2.21
CA ILE A 880 47.50 -8.82 1.38
C ILE A 880 47.56 -8.46 -0.12
N PRO A 881 46.51 -7.91 -0.76
CA PRO A 881 46.55 -7.60 -2.20
C PRO A 881 47.63 -6.58 -2.57
N LYS A 882 47.93 -5.62 -1.68
CA LYS A 882 49.00 -4.62 -1.89
C LYS A 882 50.38 -5.28 -1.86
N MET A 883 50.59 -6.20 -0.92
CA MET A 883 51.85 -6.95 -0.82
C MET A 883 52.07 -7.85 -2.04
N GLU A 884 51.01 -8.49 -2.55
CA GLU A 884 51.07 -9.30 -3.77
C GLU A 884 51.40 -8.47 -5.02
N ALA A 885 50.80 -7.29 -5.18
CA ALA A 885 51.09 -6.38 -6.29
C ALA A 885 52.55 -5.90 -6.27
N ARG A 886 53.07 -5.55 -5.08
CA ARG A 886 54.47 -5.12 -4.92
C ARG A 886 55.46 -6.24 -5.23
N LEU A 887 55.13 -7.49 -4.88
CA LEU A 887 55.95 -8.65 -5.20
C LEU A 887 56.02 -8.89 -6.72
N ALA A 888 54.92 -8.70 -7.45
CA ALA A 888 54.87 -8.86 -8.89
C ALA A 888 55.74 -7.80 -9.62
N GLU A 889 55.67 -6.54 -9.17
CA GLU A 889 56.47 -5.43 -9.71
C GLU A 889 57.99 -5.70 -9.57
N LEU A 890 58.42 -6.14 -8.38
CA LEU A 890 59.83 -6.43 -8.11
C LEU A 890 60.35 -7.58 -8.99
N LYS A 891 59.52 -8.60 -9.26
CA LYS A 891 59.90 -9.71 -10.14
C LYS A 891 60.10 -9.26 -11.59
N ALA A 892 59.26 -8.36 -12.09
CA ALA A 892 59.35 -7.86 -13.47
C ALA A 892 60.65 -7.07 -13.73
N LEU A 893 61.05 -6.20 -12.80
CA LEU A 893 62.28 -5.39 -12.91
C LEU A 893 63.57 -6.25 -12.96
N THR A 894 63.53 -7.47 -12.42
CA THR A 894 64.70 -8.36 -12.35
C THR A 894 64.96 -9.10 -13.66
N GLU A 895 63.94 -9.28 -14.50
CA GLU A 895 64.00 -9.98 -15.79
C GLU A 895 64.60 -9.09 -16.90
N GLU A 896 64.26 -7.79 -16.95
CA GLU A 896 64.75 -6.84 -17.97
C GLU A 896 66.26 -6.61 -17.91
N ALA A 897 66.89 -6.83 -16.76
CA ALA A 897 68.32 -6.60 -16.56
C ALA A 897 69.23 -7.65 -17.25
N LYS A 898 68.73 -8.80 -17.72
CA LYS A 898 69.57 -9.94 -18.14
C LYS A 898 69.80 -10.13 -19.64
N ASN A 899 69.07 -9.45 -20.53
CA ASN A 899 69.12 -9.72 -21.98
C ASN A 899 69.37 -8.45 -22.82
N TYR A 900 69.93 -8.62 -24.03
CA TYR A 900 69.98 -7.63 -25.11
C TYR A 900 68.97 -7.99 -26.20
N GLU A 901 68.38 -6.99 -26.84
CA GLU A 901 67.32 -7.16 -27.85
C GLU A 901 67.84 -7.42 -29.27
N HIS A 902 69.15 -7.59 -29.44
CA HIS A 902 69.80 -7.82 -30.73
C HIS A 902 70.27 -9.27 -30.86
N SER A 903 70.42 -9.72 -32.11
CA SER A 903 70.92 -11.06 -32.43
C SER A 903 72.34 -11.26 -31.90
N TRP A 904 72.70 -12.51 -31.62
CA TRP A 904 74.03 -12.85 -31.09
C TRP A 904 75.16 -12.35 -31.99
N SER A 905 75.02 -12.48 -33.31
CA SER A 905 76.00 -12.00 -34.28
C SER A 905 76.15 -10.47 -34.28
N HIS A 906 75.06 -9.73 -34.07
CA HIS A 906 75.09 -8.27 -33.95
C HIS A 906 75.79 -7.83 -32.67
N VAL A 907 75.47 -8.49 -31.55
CA VAL A 907 76.09 -8.24 -30.26
C VAL A 907 77.59 -8.51 -30.31
N VAL A 908 78.03 -9.63 -30.88
CA VAL A 908 79.45 -9.97 -30.99
C VAL A 908 80.21 -9.04 -31.94
N ASN A 909 79.61 -8.61 -33.06
CA ASN A 909 80.23 -7.60 -33.91
C ASN A 909 80.39 -6.24 -33.19
N GLY A 910 79.38 -5.85 -32.40
CA GLY A 910 79.47 -4.63 -31.61
C GLY A 910 80.50 -4.70 -30.50
N MET A 911 80.74 -5.88 -29.93
CA MET A 911 81.65 -6.08 -28.81
C MET A 911 83.05 -5.51 -29.05
N TRP A 912 83.62 -5.70 -30.26
CA TRP A 912 84.92 -5.13 -30.59
C TRP A 912 84.91 -3.61 -30.75
N HIS A 913 83.75 -3.04 -31.07
CA HIS A 913 83.48 -1.61 -31.25
C HIS A 913 82.87 -0.95 -29.99
N LYS A 914 82.80 -1.67 -28.87
CA LYS A 914 82.19 -1.20 -27.61
C LYS A 914 82.75 0.13 -27.13
N TYR A 915 84.00 0.43 -27.48
CA TYR A 915 84.70 1.67 -27.13
C TYR A 915 85.37 2.28 -28.37
N PRO A 916 85.54 3.61 -28.41
CA PRO A 916 85.07 4.59 -27.42
C PRO A 916 83.55 4.80 -27.45
N ASN A 917 82.92 5.03 -26.29
CA ASN A 917 81.51 5.42 -26.20
C ASN A 917 81.28 6.52 -25.14
N PRO A 918 80.25 7.39 -25.30
CA PRO A 918 80.04 8.56 -24.44
C PRO A 918 79.73 8.24 -22.97
N LYS A 919 79.28 7.02 -22.66
CA LYS A 919 78.92 6.58 -21.31
C LYS A 919 80.12 5.97 -20.56
N CYS A 920 81.17 5.56 -21.27
CA CYS A 920 82.39 4.98 -20.71
C CYS A 920 83.63 5.80 -21.10
N THR A 921 83.62 7.10 -20.81
CA THR A 921 84.70 8.05 -21.15
C THR A 921 86.04 7.78 -20.46
N HIS A 922 86.05 6.87 -19.49
CA HIS A 922 87.25 6.47 -18.77
C HIS A 922 88.17 5.57 -19.59
N VAL A 923 87.66 4.86 -20.61
CA VAL A 923 88.49 4.09 -21.55
C VAL A 923 89.00 5.04 -22.63
N VAL A 924 90.30 5.33 -22.61
CA VAL A 924 90.93 6.35 -23.46
C VAL A 924 91.76 5.78 -24.60
N SER A 925 92.26 4.55 -24.47
CA SER A 925 92.95 3.84 -25.56
C SER A 925 92.62 2.35 -25.57
N ILE A 926 92.72 1.75 -26.75
CA ILE A 926 92.52 0.31 -26.99
C ILE A 926 93.60 -0.14 -27.94
N ASP A 927 94.46 -1.04 -27.49
CA ASP A 927 95.56 -1.58 -28.28
C ASP A 927 95.34 -3.09 -28.46
N VAL A 928 95.25 -3.56 -29.70
CA VAL A 928 95.14 -4.99 -30.00
C VAL A 928 96.54 -5.59 -30.01
N VAL A 929 96.83 -6.46 -29.04
CA VAL A 929 98.16 -7.08 -28.86
C VAL A 929 98.31 -8.28 -29.81
N ASP A 930 97.28 -9.10 -29.89
CA ASP A 930 97.25 -10.28 -30.74
C ASP A 930 95.83 -10.56 -31.22
N ARG A 931 95.70 -11.00 -32.46
CA ARG A 931 94.44 -11.53 -32.99
C ARG A 931 94.75 -12.72 -33.87
N THR A 932 94.33 -13.89 -33.42
CA THR A 932 94.57 -15.16 -34.08
C THR A 932 93.24 -15.87 -34.34
N VAL A 933 93.21 -16.61 -35.45
CA VAL A 933 92.10 -17.51 -35.79
C VAL A 933 92.66 -18.91 -35.77
N ASP A 934 92.09 -19.79 -34.95
CA ASP A 934 92.49 -21.19 -34.92
C ASP A 934 92.04 -21.88 -36.23
N PRO A 935 92.98 -22.40 -37.04
CA PRO A 935 92.66 -22.98 -38.34
C PRO A 935 91.87 -24.29 -38.25
N GLN A 936 91.83 -24.97 -37.10
CA GLN A 936 91.06 -26.21 -36.91
C GLN A 936 89.65 -25.94 -36.35
N THR A 937 89.52 -25.04 -35.37
CA THR A 937 88.25 -24.81 -34.67
C THR A 937 87.48 -23.59 -35.17
N GLY A 938 88.14 -22.67 -35.91
CA GLY A 938 87.55 -21.41 -36.35
C GLY A 938 87.33 -20.39 -35.24
N ILE A 939 87.80 -20.67 -34.01
CA ILE A 939 87.67 -19.78 -32.86
C ILE A 939 88.57 -18.56 -33.05
N ILE A 940 88.00 -17.38 -32.89
CA ILE A 940 88.72 -16.11 -32.98
C ILE A 940 89.14 -15.72 -31.56
N ARG A 941 90.45 -15.69 -31.33
CA ARG A 941 91.04 -15.15 -30.10
C ARG A 941 91.53 -13.73 -30.37
N THR A 942 90.99 -12.76 -29.64
CA THR A 942 91.51 -11.39 -29.65
C THR A 942 91.98 -11.02 -28.25
N GLU A 943 93.24 -10.60 -28.15
CA GLU A 943 93.85 -10.06 -26.94
C GLU A 943 94.10 -8.56 -27.10
N ARG A 944 93.60 -7.77 -26.16
CA ARG A 944 93.70 -6.31 -26.18
C ARG A 944 94.13 -5.76 -24.83
N ILE A 945 94.75 -4.59 -24.84
CA ILE A 945 95.01 -3.78 -23.66
C ILE A 945 94.11 -2.54 -23.75
N LEU A 946 93.33 -2.31 -22.70
CA LEU A 946 92.50 -1.12 -22.52
C LEU A 946 93.25 -0.16 -21.61
N GLY A 947 93.56 1.04 -22.13
CA GLY A 947 94.09 2.15 -21.34
C GLY A 947 92.94 2.95 -20.74
N CYS A 948 92.91 3.05 -19.42
CA CYS A 948 91.85 3.70 -18.66
C CYS A 948 92.43 4.86 -17.84
N LYS A 949 91.80 6.05 -17.92
CA LYS A 949 92.11 7.18 -17.03
C LYS A 949 91.04 7.27 -15.95
N GLN A 950 91.40 6.91 -14.72
CA GLN A 950 90.47 6.93 -13.60
C GLN A 950 91.15 7.44 -12.32
N LYS A 951 90.50 8.37 -11.65
CA LYS A 951 90.94 8.87 -10.33
C LYS A 951 90.84 7.76 -9.30
N ALA A 952 91.96 7.14 -8.95
CA ALA A 952 92.04 6.31 -7.75
C ALA A 952 91.83 7.19 -6.50
N PRO A 953 91.23 6.67 -5.41
CA PRO A 953 91.09 7.40 -4.16
C PRO A 953 92.41 8.03 -3.72
N GLY A 954 92.42 9.33 -3.41
CA GLY A 954 93.66 10.09 -3.22
C GLY A 954 94.58 9.55 -2.11
N TRP A 955 94.05 8.76 -1.17
CA TRP A 955 94.85 8.05 -0.16
C TRP A 955 95.60 6.84 -0.74
N ILE A 956 95.05 6.12 -1.72
CA ILE A 956 95.69 4.99 -2.41
C ILE A 956 96.86 5.49 -3.25
N VAL A 957 96.64 6.57 -4.01
CA VAL A 957 97.69 7.20 -4.84
C VAL A 957 98.85 7.70 -3.98
N LYS A 958 98.55 8.31 -2.82
CA LYS A 958 99.56 8.79 -1.86
C LYS A 958 100.31 7.69 -1.13
N LEU A 959 99.67 6.56 -0.79
CA LEU A 959 100.32 5.46 -0.06
C LEU A 959 101.17 4.55 -0.96
N PHE A 960 100.76 4.34 -2.21
CA PHE A 960 101.35 3.30 -3.08
C PHE A 960 102.07 3.85 -4.32
N GLY A 961 102.07 5.17 -4.55
CA GLY A 961 102.83 5.82 -5.63
C GLY A 961 102.36 5.44 -7.04
N GLY A 962 101.05 5.50 -7.30
CA GLY A 962 100.45 5.13 -8.60
C GLY A 962 100.17 6.31 -9.54
N SER A 963 100.17 6.07 -10.85
CA SER A 963 99.64 6.98 -11.87
C SER A 963 98.10 6.89 -11.94
N GLU A 964 97.42 7.93 -12.46
CA GLU A 964 95.99 7.88 -12.80
C GLU A 964 95.70 7.02 -14.06
N ASP A 965 96.75 6.52 -14.71
CA ASP A 965 96.66 5.61 -15.85
C ASP A 965 96.61 4.14 -15.38
N ALA A 966 95.51 3.46 -15.69
CA ALA A 966 95.29 2.04 -15.40
C ALA A 966 95.17 1.24 -16.69
N PHE A 967 95.81 0.07 -16.75
CA PHE A 967 95.74 -0.83 -17.89
C PHE A 967 94.98 -2.10 -17.52
N VAL A 968 94.08 -2.53 -18.41
CA VAL A 968 93.31 -3.78 -18.28
C VAL A 968 93.60 -4.65 -19.50
N ARG A 969 93.96 -5.91 -19.26
CA ARG A 969 94.11 -6.91 -20.31
C ARG A 969 92.78 -7.61 -20.53
N GLU A 970 92.28 -7.57 -21.76
CA GLU A 970 91.04 -8.21 -22.17
C GLU A 970 91.36 -9.30 -23.19
N ILE A 971 90.86 -10.51 -22.96
CA ILE A 971 90.95 -11.63 -23.90
C ILE A 971 89.52 -12.03 -24.24
N SER A 972 89.20 -12.06 -25.54
CA SER A 972 87.92 -12.53 -26.04
C SER A 972 88.10 -13.77 -26.90
N PHE A 973 87.23 -14.76 -26.68
CA PHE A 973 87.09 -15.95 -27.50
C PHE A 973 85.71 -15.93 -28.15
N VAL A 974 85.68 -15.92 -29.47
CA VAL A 974 84.44 -16.00 -30.24
C VAL A 974 84.42 -17.33 -30.96
N ASP A 975 83.42 -18.17 -30.64
CA ASP A 975 83.14 -19.44 -31.31
C ASP A 975 81.89 -19.26 -32.21
N PRO A 976 82.08 -19.09 -33.53
CA PRO A 976 80.96 -18.90 -34.46
C PRO A 976 80.07 -20.15 -34.59
N ALA A 977 80.62 -21.36 -34.39
CA ALA A 977 79.90 -22.60 -34.56
C ALA A 977 78.92 -22.86 -33.41
N ARG A 978 79.32 -22.53 -32.18
CA ARG A 978 78.47 -22.66 -30.99
C ARG A 978 77.68 -21.39 -30.64
N GLN A 979 77.85 -20.32 -31.42
CA GLN A 979 77.29 -18.99 -31.13
C GLN A 979 77.54 -18.58 -29.68
N ARG A 980 78.80 -18.65 -29.26
CA ARG A 980 79.22 -18.29 -27.91
C ARG A 980 80.41 -17.33 -27.96
N ALA A 981 80.31 -16.23 -27.21
CA ALA A 981 81.43 -15.31 -27.03
C ALA A 981 81.70 -15.14 -25.55
N ASP A 982 82.92 -15.44 -25.13
CA ASP A 982 83.40 -15.28 -23.76
C ASP A 982 84.49 -14.21 -23.75
N ILE A 983 84.38 -13.25 -22.83
CA ILE A 983 85.39 -12.23 -22.59
C ILE A 983 85.88 -12.36 -21.16
N THR A 984 87.19 -12.35 -20.98
CA THR A 984 87.83 -12.25 -19.67
C THR A 984 88.68 -11.00 -19.62
N SER A 985 88.44 -10.15 -18.62
CA SER A 985 89.18 -8.90 -18.40
C SER A 985 89.85 -8.93 -17.03
N ILE A 986 91.13 -8.59 -16.98
CA ILE A 986 91.92 -8.53 -15.74
C ILE A 986 92.76 -7.25 -15.68
N ASN A 987 92.79 -6.59 -14.53
CA ASN A 987 93.63 -5.41 -14.35
C ASN A 987 95.13 -5.78 -14.36
N LEU A 988 95.93 -5.05 -15.12
CA LEU A 988 97.39 -5.15 -15.11
C LEU A 988 97.98 -4.19 -14.07
N SER A 989 97.46 -2.95 -14.03
CA SER A 989 97.86 -1.94 -13.05
C SER A 989 97.35 -2.32 -11.65
N LEU A 990 98.20 -2.12 -10.63
CA LEU A 990 97.91 -2.40 -9.21
C LEU A 990 97.53 -3.87 -8.89
N SER A 991 97.78 -4.80 -9.81
CA SER A 991 97.47 -6.24 -9.68
C SER A 991 98.15 -6.90 -8.47
N GLN A 992 99.25 -6.33 -7.99
CA GLN A 992 99.95 -6.74 -6.77
C GLN A 992 99.17 -6.43 -5.47
N PHE A 993 98.22 -5.50 -5.50
CA PHE A 993 97.42 -5.08 -4.34
C PHE A 993 95.96 -5.53 -4.44
N ALA A 994 95.38 -5.53 -5.64
CA ALA A 994 94.06 -6.10 -5.87
C ALA A 994 93.93 -6.62 -7.30
N THR A 995 93.29 -7.78 -7.44
CA THR A 995 92.97 -8.39 -8.73
C THR A 995 91.46 -8.35 -8.94
N CYS A 996 91.03 -7.81 -10.06
CA CYS A 996 89.64 -7.85 -10.53
C CYS A 996 89.64 -8.69 -11.82
N LEU A 997 89.08 -9.89 -11.74
CA LEU A 997 88.85 -10.77 -12.88
C LEU A 997 87.38 -10.72 -13.26
N GLU A 998 87.09 -10.07 -14.37
CA GLU A 998 85.74 -9.99 -14.93
C GLU A 998 85.59 -11.04 -16.04
N THR A 999 84.46 -11.73 -16.03
CA THR A 999 84.05 -12.67 -17.07
C THR A 999 82.69 -12.26 -17.62
N ILE A 1000 82.59 -12.11 -18.93
CA ILE A 1000 81.37 -11.81 -19.65
C ILE A 1000 81.08 -12.94 -20.63
N GLN A 1001 79.83 -13.40 -20.68
CA GLN A 1001 79.38 -14.41 -21.61
C GLN A 1001 78.15 -13.92 -22.38
N TYR A 1002 78.20 -14.07 -23.71
CA TYR A 1002 77.09 -13.83 -24.62
C TYR A 1002 76.65 -15.13 -25.29
N THR A 1003 75.37 -15.45 -25.15
CA THR A 1003 74.74 -16.65 -25.75
C THR A 1003 73.38 -16.31 -26.36
N PRO A 1004 72.93 -17.01 -27.41
CA PRO A 1004 71.63 -16.75 -28.03
C PRO A 1004 70.48 -17.09 -27.08
N ALA A 1005 69.47 -16.23 -27.07
CA ALA A 1005 68.21 -16.39 -26.35
C ALA A 1005 67.03 -16.50 -27.33
N PRO A 1006 65.88 -17.05 -26.92
CA PRO A 1006 64.68 -17.11 -27.76
C PRO A 1006 64.26 -15.71 -28.27
N GLY A 1007 63.85 -15.62 -29.53
CA GLY A 1007 63.32 -14.38 -30.12
C GLY A 1007 64.36 -13.40 -30.68
N ASN A 1008 65.48 -13.91 -31.23
CA ASN A 1008 66.58 -13.10 -31.78
C ASN A 1008 67.23 -12.15 -30.75
N ARG A 1009 67.17 -12.53 -29.47
CA ARG A 1009 67.78 -11.82 -28.34
C ARG A 1009 69.09 -12.50 -27.94
N THR A 1010 69.92 -11.80 -27.18
CA THR A 1010 71.18 -12.35 -26.65
C THR A 1010 71.17 -12.27 -25.13
N THR A 1011 71.39 -13.40 -24.46
CA THR A 1011 71.56 -13.44 -23.01
C THR A 1011 72.95 -12.95 -22.64
N PHE A 1012 72.98 -12.03 -21.67
CA PHE A 1012 74.18 -11.41 -21.15
C PHE A 1012 74.38 -11.82 -19.70
N THR A 1013 75.51 -12.46 -19.43
CA THR A 1013 75.94 -12.77 -18.06
C THR A 1013 77.29 -12.12 -17.82
N GLN A 1014 77.39 -11.36 -16.73
CA GLN A 1014 78.62 -10.71 -16.31
C GLN A 1014 78.86 -11.04 -14.85
N THR A 1015 80.06 -11.53 -14.55
CA THR A 1015 80.51 -11.90 -13.21
C THR A 1015 81.89 -11.31 -12.98
N ALA A 1016 82.14 -10.73 -11.81
CA ALA A 1016 83.48 -10.30 -11.42
C ALA A 1016 83.89 -10.96 -10.11
N GLU A 1017 85.12 -11.45 -10.10
CA GLU A 1017 85.82 -11.91 -8.92
C GLU A 1017 86.84 -10.84 -8.53
N ILE A 1018 86.68 -10.26 -7.34
CA ILE A 1018 87.56 -9.21 -6.82
C ILE A 1018 88.30 -9.77 -5.61
N GLN A 1019 89.64 -9.72 -5.65
CA GLN A 1019 90.50 -10.16 -4.56
C GLN A 1019 91.45 -9.02 -4.16
N ALA A 1020 91.33 -8.51 -2.94
CA ALA A 1020 92.30 -7.57 -2.37
C ALA A 1020 93.40 -8.33 -1.61
N ARG A 1021 94.68 -8.06 -1.92
CA ARG A 1021 95.86 -8.72 -1.35
C ARG A 1021 96.70 -7.71 -0.57
N MET A 1022 96.36 -7.50 0.70
CA MET A 1022 97.18 -6.73 1.64
C MET A 1022 97.29 -7.47 2.98
N THR A 1023 98.49 -7.94 3.33
CA THR A 1023 98.72 -8.81 4.49
C THR A 1023 98.89 -8.08 5.83
N LEU A 1024 99.28 -6.80 5.84
CA LEU A 1024 99.54 -6.06 7.09
C LEU A 1024 98.34 -5.21 7.59
N TRP A 1025 97.31 -4.94 6.77
CA TRP A 1025 96.25 -3.96 7.08
C TRP A 1025 94.86 -4.44 6.60
N ARG A 1026 94.21 -5.34 7.35
CA ARG A 1026 92.91 -5.97 7.00
C ARG A 1026 91.79 -4.96 6.73
N THR A 1027 91.66 -3.93 7.57
CA THR A 1027 90.62 -2.91 7.43
C THR A 1027 90.76 -2.07 6.15
N ALA A 1028 92.00 -1.88 5.68
CA ALA A 1028 92.27 -1.20 4.42
C ALA A 1028 91.97 -2.12 3.21
N ALA A 1029 92.23 -3.42 3.33
CA ALA A 1029 91.85 -4.43 2.33
C ALA A 1029 90.33 -4.50 2.15
N ASP A 1030 89.57 -4.60 3.25
CA ASP A 1030 88.09 -4.64 3.21
C ASP A 1030 87.49 -3.33 2.67
N GLY A 1031 88.17 -2.20 2.91
CA GLY A 1031 87.79 -0.90 2.37
C GLY A 1031 88.05 -0.79 0.87
N LEU A 1032 89.20 -1.31 0.41
CA LEU A 1032 89.57 -1.38 -1.00
C LEU A 1032 88.64 -2.32 -1.77
N GLU A 1033 88.34 -3.49 -1.22
CA GLU A 1033 87.44 -4.47 -1.81
C GLU A 1033 86.02 -3.92 -1.96
N ARG A 1034 85.46 -3.31 -0.91
CA ARG A 1034 84.15 -2.64 -0.99
C ARG A 1034 84.12 -1.52 -2.01
N TRP A 1035 85.18 -0.73 -2.09
CA TRP A 1035 85.29 0.33 -3.12
C TRP A 1035 85.33 -0.26 -4.53
N LEU A 1036 86.11 -1.33 -4.76
CA LEU A 1036 86.19 -2.02 -6.04
C LEU A 1036 84.85 -2.65 -6.45
N VAL A 1037 84.14 -3.29 -5.52
CA VAL A 1037 82.80 -3.89 -5.76
C VAL A 1037 81.78 -2.81 -6.15
N GLN A 1038 81.70 -1.73 -5.36
CA GLN A 1038 80.77 -0.63 -5.65
C GLN A 1038 81.09 0.05 -6.99
N ARG A 1039 82.38 0.16 -7.34
CA ARG A 1039 82.82 0.71 -8.64
C ARG A 1039 82.49 -0.22 -9.79
N PHE A 1040 82.67 -1.53 -9.61
CA PHE A 1040 82.29 -2.52 -10.60
C PHE A 1040 80.79 -2.46 -10.89
N GLU A 1041 79.94 -2.40 -9.86
CA GLU A 1041 78.48 -2.31 -10.02
C GLU A 1041 78.06 -1.06 -10.82
N GLN A 1042 78.62 0.11 -10.49
CA GLN A 1042 78.37 1.36 -11.22
C GLN A 1042 78.83 1.29 -12.68
N ASN A 1043 80.01 0.73 -12.92
CA ASN A 1043 80.59 0.60 -14.26
C ASN A 1043 79.87 -0.46 -15.11
N ALA A 1044 79.37 -1.54 -14.51
CA ALA A 1044 78.63 -2.59 -15.19
C ALA A 1044 77.31 -2.08 -15.79
N GLN A 1045 76.55 -1.29 -15.04
CA GLN A 1045 75.29 -0.70 -15.51
C GLN A 1045 75.53 0.33 -16.63
N LEU A 1046 76.49 1.24 -16.43
CA LEU A 1046 76.87 2.23 -17.44
C LEU A 1046 77.47 1.56 -18.69
N GLY A 1047 78.23 0.48 -18.50
CA GLY A 1047 78.80 -0.34 -19.57
C GLY A 1047 77.73 -1.04 -20.40
N LYS A 1048 76.68 -1.60 -19.78
CA LYS A 1048 75.54 -2.19 -20.48
C LYS A 1048 74.80 -1.14 -21.30
N LEU A 1049 74.46 -0.01 -20.69
CA LEU A 1049 73.75 1.09 -21.36
C LEU A 1049 74.55 1.70 -22.52
N GLY A 1050 75.86 1.92 -22.32
CA GLY A 1050 76.77 2.39 -23.36
C GLY A 1050 76.87 1.40 -24.52
N PHE A 1051 76.91 0.10 -24.20
CA PHE A 1051 76.99 -0.93 -25.23
C PHE A 1051 75.69 -1.07 -26.02
N THR A 1052 74.52 -0.94 -25.39
CA THR A 1052 73.23 -0.91 -26.10
C THR A 1052 73.19 0.24 -27.13
N ASP A 1053 73.70 1.41 -26.79
CA ASP A 1053 73.74 2.55 -27.74
C ASP A 1053 74.69 2.26 -28.92
N VAL A 1054 75.83 1.60 -28.68
CA VAL A 1054 76.76 1.17 -29.73
C VAL A 1054 76.09 0.16 -30.68
N LEU A 1055 75.35 -0.81 -30.14
CA LEU A 1055 74.62 -1.79 -30.95
C LEU A 1055 73.56 -1.13 -31.83
N ARG A 1056 72.81 -0.16 -31.29
CA ARG A 1056 71.84 0.62 -32.05
C ARG A 1056 72.51 1.44 -33.16
N ALA A 1057 73.64 2.08 -32.87
CA ALA A 1057 74.39 2.87 -33.86
C ALA A 1057 74.99 2.00 -34.98
N LEU A 1058 75.45 0.79 -34.67
CA LEU A 1058 75.95 -0.18 -35.66
C LEU A 1058 74.83 -0.69 -36.57
N GLU A 1059 73.64 -0.94 -36.01
CA GLU A 1059 72.45 -1.34 -36.77
C GLU A 1059 72.01 -0.23 -37.74
N GLN A 1060 72.03 1.02 -37.29
CA GLN A 1060 71.76 2.21 -38.12
C GLN A 1060 72.79 2.38 -39.26
N ARG A 1061 74.08 2.10 -39.00
CA ARG A 1061 75.13 2.14 -40.04
C ARG A 1061 74.98 1.02 -41.04
N GLN A 1062 74.68 -0.21 -40.61
CA GLN A 1062 74.45 -1.34 -41.52
C GLN A 1062 73.23 -1.11 -42.41
N THR A 1063 72.12 -0.60 -41.86
CA THR A 1063 70.94 -0.25 -42.65
C THR A 1063 71.22 0.88 -43.66
N ALA A 1064 71.96 1.92 -43.27
CA ALA A 1064 72.37 3.00 -44.17
C ALA A 1064 73.29 2.55 -45.31
N THR A 1065 74.11 1.52 -45.10
CA THR A 1065 75.02 0.95 -46.11
C THR A 1065 74.31 -0.07 -47.03
N SER A 1066 73.10 -0.51 -46.68
CA SER A 1066 72.26 -1.39 -47.54
C SER A 1066 71.32 -0.63 -48.48
N ILE A 1067 71.21 0.69 -48.31
CA ILE A 1067 70.32 1.59 -49.08
C ILE A 1067 71.12 2.46 -50.09
N ALA A 1068 72.45 2.42 -50.05
CA ALA A 1068 73.36 2.99 -51.06
C ALA A 1068 74.08 1.86 -51.79
#